data_AF-A0A7Y2R4U9-F1
#
_entry.id   AF-A0A7Y2R4U9-F1
#
_cell.length_a   1.000
_cell.length_b   1.000
_cell.length_c   1.000
_cell.angle_alpha   90.00
_cell.angle_beta   90.00
_cell.angle_gamma   90.00
#
_symmetry.space_group_name_H-M   'P 1'
#
loop_
_entity.id
_entity.type
_entity.pdbx_description
1 polymer ?
#
loop_
_entity_poly.entity_id
_entity_poly.type
_entity_poly.pdbx_seq_one_letter_code
_entity_poly.pdbx_strand_id
1 'polypeptide(L)'
;MRRHFGLILSILPVMLYPQSGNPAPVGTEIDAPERLQMLVREATCAEAPATFSAKLNGTSLSDILSSSAGARTIFYVSPDGKDTWSGLLPTANEQGGDGPFASIERARDAAREKGGTNTIALGKGDYYLTQPIVFDSRDTGLMLTARCNEAPILHGGLRVRNWAQQADGRWTAPLKLPPDEGLGDLFVDGKRQTRARYPNAPADGDPRKGWLFAAKCEPAIGVWEGNTHYCFHAGDLPAMADTSGLVVDIVGGFQPGSQWGNDTLPVVSIDGAGRTVHTKGTGYFFTAEGSRYFLTGAKALLDTPGEWWYDLVAGQLQYIPVDQSLPNSVVVAGILPTFFKLDGADRMVISGLEFTDGAPEGSGKFYTETRGFGAIRIEHADGVKILGNSIENVGVGVHVTESKDALIAGNVVADVAGNGIYVGTNYGTFGKSSGSRILSNHIHDIGKVYIETAGIWFQAADNVRIADNLIENTAQFGIAGGSLWGSNDAVYNAVIEHNEIRNANQQTADGGAIKMMGEQADPLNSTIRSNLVTGTGHLMNRVDGTFWPPGYENTSEWPSPISWAIYTDGKASGLRIEGNTLSGNVAAIGINGGWSNLVAGNVITHGSGAAFRVDDGTGRGWRPPWARPNRIEENVVSVDSDSGVVAYVNAPDLGLGFVQFARNRYSGNLNDKSFRVHPEIMRPGEFGSLGDLQKAGEDTGSVVTPPE
;
A
#
# COMPACT_ATOMS: atom_id res chain seq x y z
N MET A 1 61.78 -15.22 46.84
CA MET A 1 61.83 -16.09 45.66
C MET A 1 60.72 -15.68 44.72
N ARG A 2 61.08 -15.14 43.54
CA ARG A 2 60.18 -14.73 42.45
C ARG A 2 60.04 -15.87 41.44
N ARG A 3 58.85 -16.10 40.89
CA ARG A 3 58.62 -16.78 39.60
C ARG A 3 57.40 -16.10 38.96
N HIS A 4 57.58 -15.11 38.08
CA HIS A 4 57.87 -15.18 36.64
C HIS A 4 56.72 -15.75 35.79
N PHE A 5 56.00 -14.82 35.16
CA PHE A 5 55.26 -14.97 33.91
C PHE A 5 56.22 -15.33 32.77
N GLY A 6 55.77 -16.21 31.85
CA GLY A 6 56.44 -16.50 30.59
C GLY A 6 55.41 -16.89 29.52
N LEU A 7 55.36 -16.08 28.46
CA LEU A 7 54.69 -16.38 27.18
C LEU A 7 55.32 -17.63 26.52
N ILE A 8 54.50 -18.46 25.88
CA ILE A 8 54.94 -19.33 24.79
C ILE A 8 53.97 -19.16 23.60
N LEU A 9 54.55 -18.72 22.48
CA LEU A 9 53.99 -18.76 21.13
C LEU A 9 53.83 -20.21 20.66
N SER A 10 52.75 -20.53 19.94
CA SER A 10 52.67 -21.72 19.08
C SER A 10 51.94 -21.34 17.79
N ILE A 11 52.50 -21.77 16.67
CA ILE A 11 52.19 -21.34 15.30
C ILE A 11 51.37 -22.45 14.59
N LEU A 12 50.23 -22.03 14.00
CA LEU A 12 49.49 -22.53 12.80
C LEU A 12 48.85 -23.94 12.82
N PRO A 13 47.61 -24.10 12.26
CA PRO A 13 47.37 -23.89 10.83
C PRO A 13 46.18 -22.99 10.46
N VAL A 14 46.31 -22.39 9.28
CA VAL A 14 45.32 -21.60 8.54
C VAL A 14 44.01 -22.39 8.39
N MET A 15 42.93 -21.88 8.99
CA MET A 15 41.58 -22.27 8.59
C MET A 15 41.27 -21.55 7.27
N LEU A 16 41.16 -22.33 6.20
CA LEU A 16 40.51 -21.93 4.96
C LEU A 16 39.03 -21.74 5.28
N TYR A 17 38.61 -20.49 5.46
CA TYR A 17 37.19 -20.13 5.44
C TYR A 17 36.63 -20.43 4.05
N PRO A 18 35.47 -21.11 3.93
CA PRO A 18 34.75 -21.14 2.67
C PRO A 18 34.40 -19.72 2.25
N GLN A 19 34.73 -19.38 1.00
CA GLN A 19 34.44 -18.09 0.40
C GLN A 19 32.94 -17.88 0.38
N SER A 20 32.50 -16.74 0.94
CA SER A 20 31.15 -16.21 0.79
C SER A 20 30.80 -16.12 -0.70
N GLY A 21 29.80 -16.91 -1.12
CA GLY A 21 29.12 -16.70 -2.38
C GLY A 21 28.60 -15.27 -2.44
N ASN A 22 28.79 -14.62 -3.60
CA ASN A 22 28.55 -13.20 -3.82
C ASN A 22 27.26 -12.69 -3.15
N PRO A 23 27.31 -11.59 -2.37
CA PRO A 23 26.09 -10.86 -2.07
C PRO A 23 25.50 -10.37 -3.40
N ALA A 24 24.17 -10.38 -3.49
CA ALA A 24 23.42 -9.62 -4.48
C ALA A 24 24.01 -8.19 -4.58
N PRO A 25 24.00 -7.54 -5.76
CA PRO A 25 24.59 -6.22 -5.89
C PRO A 25 23.95 -5.30 -4.84
N VAL A 26 24.75 -4.91 -3.86
CA VAL A 26 24.46 -3.81 -2.97
C VAL A 26 24.12 -2.65 -3.91
N GLY A 27 22.86 -2.23 -3.92
CA GLY A 27 22.46 -1.01 -4.61
C GLY A 27 23.49 0.04 -4.25
N THR A 28 24.12 0.64 -5.25
CA THR A 28 25.20 1.59 -4.96
C THR A 28 24.64 2.64 -4.01
N GLU A 29 25.42 3.17 -3.06
CA GLU A 29 25.03 4.24 -2.12
C GLU A 29 24.36 5.46 -2.81
N ILE A 30 24.39 5.51 -4.15
CA ILE A 30 23.80 6.50 -5.05
C ILE A 30 22.30 6.25 -5.30
N ASP A 31 21.81 5.00 -5.25
CA ASP A 31 20.41 4.62 -5.54
C ASP A 31 19.52 4.49 -4.28
N ALA A 32 20.03 4.90 -3.11
CA ALA A 32 19.19 5.00 -1.91
C ALA A 32 18.00 5.94 -2.18
N PRO A 33 16.74 5.54 -1.89
CA PRO A 33 15.58 6.30 -2.32
C PRO A 33 15.56 7.76 -1.86
N GLU A 34 15.99 8.07 -0.63
CA GLU A 34 16.04 9.44 -0.13
C GLU A 34 17.08 10.29 -0.89
N ARG A 35 18.22 9.69 -1.25
CA ARG A 35 19.25 10.35 -2.04
C ARG A 35 18.77 10.61 -3.45
N LEU A 36 18.08 9.65 -4.06
CA LEU A 36 17.52 9.79 -5.40
C LEU A 36 16.42 10.86 -5.43
N GLN A 37 15.53 10.89 -4.43
CA GLN A 37 14.54 11.96 -4.26
C GLN A 37 15.23 13.33 -4.19
N MET A 38 16.28 13.46 -3.36
CA MET A 38 17.04 14.71 -3.24
C MET A 38 17.66 15.14 -4.59
N LEU A 39 18.27 14.21 -5.32
CA LEU A 39 18.84 14.50 -6.65
C LEU A 39 17.77 14.93 -7.66
N VAL A 40 16.60 14.31 -7.64
CA VAL A 40 15.45 14.71 -8.48
C VAL A 40 14.97 16.12 -8.09
N ARG A 41 14.82 16.42 -6.79
CA ARG A 41 14.45 17.76 -6.30
C ARG A 41 15.44 18.82 -6.76
N GLU A 42 16.74 18.58 -6.62
CA GLU A 42 17.79 19.49 -7.09
C GLU A 42 17.74 19.69 -8.61
N ALA A 43 17.45 18.64 -9.38
CA ALA A 43 17.43 18.72 -10.84
C ALA A 43 16.15 19.31 -11.43
N THR A 44 15.11 19.49 -10.61
CA THR A 44 13.78 19.94 -11.04
C THR A 44 13.27 21.17 -10.30
N CYS A 45 14.05 21.79 -9.42
CA CYS A 45 13.68 23.05 -8.79
C CYS A 45 13.61 24.20 -9.81
N ALA A 46 12.86 25.26 -9.49
CA ALA A 46 12.51 26.32 -10.44
C ALA A 46 13.74 27.02 -11.07
N GLU A 47 14.79 27.24 -10.27
CA GLU A 47 16.01 27.92 -10.70
C GLU A 47 17.14 26.95 -11.11
N ALA A 48 16.85 25.66 -11.27
CA ALA A 48 17.85 24.66 -11.65
C ALA A 48 18.45 24.97 -13.03
N PRO A 49 19.79 24.97 -13.18
CA PRO A 49 20.44 25.04 -14.48
C PRO A 49 20.05 23.85 -15.37
N ALA A 50 19.92 24.07 -16.68
CA ALA A 50 19.64 23.02 -17.67
C ALA A 50 20.66 21.85 -17.68
N THR A 51 21.82 22.04 -17.04
CA THR A 51 22.90 21.03 -16.91
C THR A 51 22.72 20.06 -15.73
N PHE A 52 21.73 20.27 -14.86
CA PHE A 52 21.54 19.44 -13.66
C PHE A 52 21.02 18.02 -13.96
N SER A 53 20.51 17.75 -15.17
CA SER A 53 20.21 16.37 -15.61
C SER A 53 21.43 15.45 -15.55
N ALA A 54 22.65 16.00 -15.67
CA ALA A 54 23.89 15.23 -15.56
C ALA A 54 24.12 14.64 -14.15
N LYS A 55 23.46 15.15 -13.10
CA LYS A 55 23.52 14.58 -11.74
C LYS A 55 22.77 13.25 -11.61
N LEU A 56 21.82 12.97 -12.51
CA LEU A 56 21.13 11.68 -12.57
C LEU A 56 21.88 10.66 -13.44
N ASN A 57 22.99 11.03 -14.08
CA ASN A 57 23.79 10.10 -14.86
C ASN A 57 24.32 8.97 -13.97
N GLY A 58 24.03 7.73 -14.35
CA GLY A 58 24.40 6.54 -13.59
C GLY A 58 23.41 6.13 -12.49
N THR A 59 22.31 6.87 -12.32
CA THR A 59 21.16 6.43 -11.49
C THR A 59 20.12 5.69 -12.34
N SER A 60 19.18 4.99 -11.70
CA SER A 60 18.00 4.39 -12.35
C SER A 60 17.12 5.39 -13.14
N LEU A 61 17.28 6.69 -12.89
CA LEU A 61 16.48 7.78 -13.48
C LEU A 61 17.24 8.60 -14.54
N SER A 62 18.40 8.15 -15.02
CA SER A 62 19.25 8.90 -15.96
C SER A 62 18.51 9.40 -17.21
N ASP A 63 17.55 8.62 -17.71
CA ASP A 63 16.86 8.88 -18.99
C ASP A 63 15.54 9.67 -18.81
N ILE A 64 15.18 10.04 -17.58
CA ILE A 64 13.86 10.60 -17.23
C ILE A 64 13.78 12.12 -17.42
N LEU A 65 14.90 12.83 -17.18
CA LEU A 65 14.97 14.29 -17.27
C LEU A 65 15.54 14.75 -18.62
N SER A 66 14.82 14.46 -19.71
CA SER A 66 15.05 15.19 -20.97
C SER A 66 14.40 16.57 -20.88
N SER A 67 15.19 17.62 -20.62
CA SER A 67 14.69 18.99 -20.53
C SER A 67 14.30 19.53 -21.91
N SER A 68 13.08 20.04 -22.07
CA SER A 68 12.77 20.96 -23.16
C SER A 68 13.33 22.34 -22.83
N ALA A 69 14.38 22.74 -23.55
CA ALA A 69 15.01 24.05 -23.48
C ALA A 69 14.13 25.09 -24.20
N GLY A 70 13.05 25.51 -23.53
CA GLY A 70 12.27 26.69 -23.90
C GLY A 70 12.39 27.76 -22.81
N ALA A 71 12.35 29.03 -23.19
CA ALA A 71 12.23 30.11 -22.21
C ALA A 71 10.88 29.98 -21.48
N ARG A 72 10.91 29.80 -20.15
CA ARG A 72 9.71 29.68 -19.30
C ARG A 72 9.61 30.93 -18.42
N THR A 73 8.42 31.53 -18.35
CA THR A 73 8.15 32.56 -17.33
C THR A 73 8.00 31.84 -15.99
N ILE A 74 8.60 32.38 -14.92
CA ILE A 74 8.46 31.86 -13.56
C ILE A 74 7.51 32.79 -12.80
N PHE A 75 6.45 32.22 -12.23
CA PHE A 75 5.57 32.88 -11.27
C PHE A 75 5.86 32.33 -9.87
N TYR A 76 6.28 33.18 -8.96
CA TYR A 76 6.62 32.83 -7.59
C TYR A 76 5.41 32.91 -6.67
N VAL A 77 5.33 31.96 -5.73
CA VAL A 77 4.26 31.89 -4.72
C VAL A 77 4.89 31.76 -3.34
N SER A 78 4.40 32.52 -2.36
CA SER A 78 4.86 32.45 -0.96
C SER A 78 3.70 32.75 -0.01
N PRO A 79 3.62 32.13 1.19
CA PRO A 79 2.56 32.45 2.15
C PRO A 79 2.60 33.92 2.62
N ASP A 80 3.74 34.59 2.51
CA ASP A 80 3.93 36.02 2.81
C ASP A 80 3.68 36.93 1.59
N GLY A 81 3.27 36.36 0.45
CA GLY A 81 3.01 37.05 -0.81
C GLY A 81 1.71 37.85 -0.83
N LYS A 82 1.38 38.43 -1.99
CA LYS A 82 0.09 39.11 -2.24
C LYS A 82 -0.41 38.83 -3.65
N ASP A 83 -1.68 38.47 -3.79
CA ASP A 83 -2.29 38.17 -5.10
C ASP A 83 -2.48 39.39 -6.00
N THR A 84 -2.27 40.60 -5.45
CA THR A 84 -2.23 41.87 -6.19
C THR A 84 -0.87 42.17 -6.82
N TRP A 85 0.18 41.43 -6.47
CA TRP A 85 1.51 41.59 -7.06
C TRP A 85 1.60 40.90 -8.43
N SER A 86 2.74 41.04 -9.13
CA SER A 86 2.96 40.44 -10.44
C SER A 86 3.30 38.95 -10.37
N GLY A 87 3.81 38.49 -9.22
CA GLY A 87 4.36 37.14 -9.06
C GLY A 87 5.69 36.93 -9.78
N LEU A 88 6.29 37.96 -10.40
CA LEU A 88 7.52 37.81 -11.18
C LEU A 88 8.80 37.95 -10.35
N LEU A 89 8.66 38.31 -9.08
CA LEU A 89 9.77 38.46 -8.13
C LEU A 89 9.68 37.39 -7.03
N PRO A 90 10.79 36.72 -6.68
CA PRO A 90 10.80 35.67 -5.66
C PRO A 90 10.61 36.20 -4.24
N THR A 91 10.86 37.50 -4.03
CA THR A 91 10.70 38.20 -2.76
C THR A 91 10.08 39.57 -3.02
N ALA A 92 9.50 40.18 -1.98
CA ALA A 92 8.98 41.53 -2.09
C ALA A 92 10.10 42.51 -2.48
N ASN A 93 9.80 43.43 -3.42
CA ASN A 93 10.74 44.49 -3.75
C ASN A 93 10.92 45.47 -2.56
N GLU A 94 11.99 46.26 -2.57
CA GLU A 94 12.32 47.17 -1.46
C GLU A 94 11.19 48.17 -1.13
N GLN A 95 10.34 48.46 -2.11
CA GLN A 95 9.22 49.39 -1.99
C GLN A 95 7.93 48.72 -1.50
N GLY A 96 7.90 47.39 -1.35
CA GLY A 96 6.73 46.60 -0.96
C GLY A 96 5.57 46.63 -1.96
N GLY A 97 5.84 47.05 -3.20
CA GLY A 97 4.83 47.24 -4.26
C GLY A 97 4.68 46.05 -5.21
N ASP A 98 5.63 45.12 -5.20
CA ASP A 98 5.62 43.90 -6.02
C ASP A 98 6.37 42.76 -5.32
N GLY A 99 6.14 41.51 -5.72
CA GLY A 99 6.65 40.31 -5.07
C GLY A 99 5.95 39.02 -5.54
N PRO A 100 6.04 37.91 -4.77
CA PRO A 100 5.39 36.65 -5.09
C PRO A 100 3.86 36.72 -4.86
N PHE A 101 3.10 35.91 -5.59
CA PHE A 101 1.68 35.69 -5.28
C PHE A 101 1.51 35.03 -3.90
N ALA A 102 0.34 35.23 -3.27
CA ALA A 102 0.00 34.54 -2.03
C ALA A 102 -0.56 33.14 -2.30
N SER A 103 -1.31 32.97 -3.40
CA SER A 103 -1.99 31.72 -3.75
C SER A 103 -1.44 31.06 -5.02
N ILE A 104 -1.53 29.72 -5.07
CA ILE A 104 -1.14 28.92 -6.23
C ILE A 104 -2.16 29.12 -7.36
N GLU A 105 -3.43 29.31 -7.02
CA GLU A 105 -4.53 29.58 -7.93
C GLU A 105 -4.29 30.87 -8.71
N ARG A 106 -3.85 31.94 -8.04
CA ARG A 106 -3.51 33.19 -8.71
C ARG A 106 -2.34 33.01 -9.68
N ALA A 107 -1.32 32.24 -9.29
CA ALA A 107 -0.17 31.94 -10.14
C ALA A 107 -0.56 31.09 -11.37
N ARG A 108 -1.44 30.11 -11.19
CA ARG A 108 -2.06 29.33 -12.29
C ARG A 108 -2.79 30.25 -13.25
N ASP A 109 -3.62 31.15 -12.73
CA ASP A 109 -4.40 32.06 -13.58
C ASP A 109 -3.50 33.06 -14.33
N ALA A 110 -2.42 33.55 -13.71
CA ALA A 110 -1.41 34.36 -14.38
C ALA A 110 -0.64 33.56 -15.47
N ALA A 111 -0.33 32.29 -15.21
CA ALA A 111 0.28 31.41 -16.20
C ALA A 111 -0.64 31.16 -17.41
N ARG A 112 -1.95 31.00 -17.18
CA ARG A 112 -2.98 30.89 -18.22
C ARG A 112 -3.07 32.16 -19.06
N GLU A 113 -3.07 33.33 -18.42
CA GLU A 113 -3.07 34.64 -19.10
C GLU A 113 -1.81 34.83 -19.95
N LYS A 114 -0.65 34.38 -19.45
CA LYS A 114 0.62 34.46 -20.17
C LYS A 114 0.66 33.54 -21.40
N GLY A 115 0.05 32.37 -21.30
CA GLY A 115 0.10 31.32 -22.32
C GLY A 115 1.48 30.68 -22.48
N GLY A 116 1.54 29.57 -23.23
CA GLY A 116 2.76 28.79 -23.42
C GLY A 116 3.22 28.04 -22.18
N THR A 117 4.45 27.52 -22.23
CA THR A 117 5.04 26.73 -21.14
C THR A 117 5.58 27.65 -20.03
N ASN A 118 4.99 27.57 -18.84
CA ASN A 118 5.36 28.40 -17.68
C ASN A 118 5.79 27.54 -16.49
N THR A 119 6.38 28.18 -15.49
CA THR A 119 6.73 27.56 -14.20
C THR A 119 6.04 28.32 -13.07
N ILE A 120 5.48 27.58 -12.11
CA ILE A 120 5.05 28.11 -10.82
C ILE A 120 6.03 27.59 -9.77
N ALA A 121 6.68 28.50 -9.07
CA ALA A 121 7.74 28.22 -8.10
C ALA A 121 7.27 28.54 -6.69
N LEU A 122 7.09 27.51 -5.86
CA LEU A 122 6.67 27.66 -4.47
C LEU A 122 7.88 27.92 -3.58
N GLY A 123 7.81 29.00 -2.81
CA GLY A 123 8.78 29.31 -1.78
C GLY A 123 8.52 28.55 -0.47
N LYS A 124 9.49 28.56 0.43
CA LYS A 124 9.36 27.94 1.76
C LYS A 124 8.13 28.48 2.51
N GLY A 125 7.40 27.56 3.14
CA GLY A 125 6.34 27.89 4.10
C GLY A 125 5.20 26.86 4.10
N ASP A 126 4.24 27.08 4.98
CA ASP A 126 3.05 26.24 5.15
C ASP A 126 1.87 26.80 4.34
N TYR A 127 1.33 25.99 3.43
CA TYR A 127 0.21 26.30 2.56
C TYR A 127 -1.01 25.46 2.96
N TYR A 128 -1.96 26.07 3.66
CA TYR A 128 -3.16 25.39 4.14
C TYR A 128 -4.26 25.41 3.07
N LEU A 129 -4.49 24.28 2.40
CA LEU A 129 -5.51 24.12 1.38
C LEU A 129 -6.81 23.57 1.97
N THR A 130 -7.92 24.21 1.64
CA THR A 130 -9.26 23.75 2.06
C THR A 130 -10.11 23.27 0.90
N GLN A 131 -9.60 23.35 -0.32
CA GLN A 131 -10.25 22.95 -1.56
C GLN A 131 -9.18 22.48 -2.57
N PRO A 132 -9.50 21.57 -3.50
CA PRO A 132 -8.57 21.14 -4.53
C PRO A 132 -8.21 22.27 -5.49
N ILE A 133 -6.94 22.36 -5.87
CA ILE A 133 -6.51 23.20 -7.00
C ILE A 133 -6.65 22.40 -8.29
N VAL A 134 -7.56 22.88 -9.14
CA VAL A 134 -7.84 22.25 -10.44
C VAL A 134 -6.93 22.84 -11.52
N PHE A 135 -6.21 21.95 -12.20
CA PHE A 135 -5.49 22.20 -13.44
C PHE A 135 -6.22 21.50 -14.57
N ASP A 136 -6.46 22.21 -15.67
CA ASP A 136 -7.18 21.67 -16.82
C ASP A 136 -6.34 21.76 -18.10
N SER A 137 -6.94 21.45 -19.25
CA SER A 137 -6.27 21.52 -20.56
C SER A 137 -5.50 22.82 -20.84
N ARG A 138 -5.86 23.95 -20.21
CA ARG A 138 -5.15 25.23 -20.33
C ARG A 138 -3.77 25.24 -19.67
N ASP A 139 -3.52 24.29 -18.77
CA ASP A 139 -2.30 24.15 -17.98
C ASP A 139 -1.32 23.12 -18.60
N THR A 140 -1.55 22.73 -19.86
CA THR A 140 -0.70 21.81 -20.60
C THR A 140 0.78 22.24 -20.57
N GLY A 141 1.66 21.35 -20.12
CA GLY A 141 3.10 21.58 -20.04
C GLY A 141 3.54 22.50 -18.89
N LEU A 142 2.63 22.93 -18.02
CA LEU A 142 2.96 23.72 -16.83
C LEU A 142 3.90 22.93 -15.92
N MET A 143 4.86 23.63 -15.31
CA MET A 143 5.72 23.05 -14.28
C MET A 143 5.41 23.70 -12.94
N LEU A 144 4.96 22.91 -11.98
CA LEU A 144 4.74 23.33 -10.61
C LEU A 144 5.82 22.69 -9.73
N THR A 145 6.67 23.51 -9.13
CA THR A 145 7.85 23.01 -8.41
C THR A 145 8.22 23.89 -7.21
N ALA A 146 9.05 23.37 -6.33
CA ALA A 146 9.69 24.18 -5.30
C ALA A 146 10.79 25.09 -5.87
N ARG A 147 11.05 26.20 -5.19
CA ARG A 147 12.30 26.95 -5.36
C ARG A 147 13.49 26.12 -4.92
N CYS A 148 14.66 26.36 -5.51
CA CYS A 148 15.84 25.58 -5.18
C CYS A 148 16.24 25.73 -3.71
N ASN A 149 16.49 24.58 -3.05
CA ASN A 149 16.79 24.46 -1.62
C ASN A 149 15.67 24.90 -0.67
N GLU A 150 14.44 25.03 -1.16
CA GLU A 150 13.26 25.33 -0.35
C GLU A 150 12.33 24.11 -0.32
N ALA A 151 11.60 23.93 0.78
CA ALA A 151 10.67 22.83 1.02
C ALA A 151 9.29 23.42 1.38
N PRO A 152 8.45 23.74 0.39
CA PRO A 152 7.07 24.16 0.61
C PRO A 152 6.23 22.96 1.09
N ILE A 153 5.44 23.18 2.14
CA ILE A 153 4.56 22.16 2.72
C ILE A 153 3.12 22.54 2.44
N LEU A 154 2.39 21.67 1.75
CA LEU A 154 0.97 21.81 1.49
C LEU A 154 0.21 20.95 2.49
N HIS A 155 -0.64 21.59 3.30
CA HIS A 155 -1.50 20.94 4.28
C HIS A 155 -2.92 20.78 3.72
N GLY A 156 -3.48 19.58 3.82
CA GLY A 156 -4.82 19.24 3.33
C GLY A 156 -5.93 19.65 4.28
N GLY A 157 -5.80 20.79 4.93
CA GLY A 157 -6.81 21.26 5.86
C GLY A 157 -6.44 22.50 6.65
N LEU A 158 -7.22 22.72 7.71
CA LEU A 158 -7.20 23.95 8.48
C LEU A 158 -6.25 23.85 9.68
N ARG A 159 -5.39 24.84 9.86
CA ARG A 159 -4.67 25.01 11.13
C ARG A 159 -5.65 25.37 12.24
N VAL A 160 -5.72 24.54 13.27
CA VAL A 160 -6.55 24.76 14.45
C VAL A 160 -5.82 25.69 15.43
N ARG A 161 -6.51 26.71 15.93
CA ARG A 161 -5.98 27.72 16.85
C ARG A 161 -6.94 27.95 18.01
N ASN A 162 -6.54 28.80 18.96
CA ASN A 162 -7.36 29.24 20.10
C ASN A 162 -7.77 28.09 21.02
N TRP A 163 -6.81 27.21 21.31
CA TRP A 163 -6.99 26.10 22.23
C TRP A 163 -7.16 26.59 23.67
N ALA A 164 -8.16 26.05 24.36
CA ALA A 164 -8.45 26.31 25.76
C ALA A 164 -8.39 25.01 26.57
N GLN A 165 -7.55 25.01 27.60
CA GLN A 165 -7.44 23.89 28.53
C GLN A 165 -8.68 23.79 29.40
N GLN A 166 -9.17 22.56 29.58
CA GLN A 166 -10.28 22.21 30.46
C GLN A 166 -9.75 21.63 31.78
N ALA A 167 -10.59 21.69 32.82
CA ALA A 167 -10.21 21.24 34.17
C ALA A 167 -9.93 19.73 34.27
N ASP A 168 -10.41 18.93 33.31
CA ASP A 168 -10.25 17.48 33.25
C ASP A 168 -9.05 17.05 32.39
N GLY A 169 -8.21 17.99 31.94
CA GLY A 169 -7.03 17.72 31.11
C GLY A 169 -7.30 17.71 29.61
N ARG A 170 -8.57 17.81 29.17
CA ARG A 170 -8.93 18.00 27.76
C ARG A 170 -8.55 19.40 27.29
N TRP A 171 -8.40 19.53 25.98
CA TRP A 171 -8.28 20.80 25.31
C TRP A 171 -9.39 20.95 24.29
N THR A 172 -9.91 22.16 24.15
CA THR A 172 -10.97 22.46 23.19
C THR A 172 -10.59 23.63 22.30
N ALA A 173 -10.93 23.58 21.02
CA ALA A 173 -10.78 24.70 20.10
C ALA A 173 -12.03 24.87 19.23
N PRO A 174 -12.40 26.10 18.87
CA PRO A 174 -13.40 26.34 17.85
C PRO A 174 -12.84 25.89 16.49
N LEU A 175 -13.63 25.11 15.76
CA LEU A 175 -13.31 24.66 14.40
C LEU A 175 -14.58 24.73 13.56
N LYS A 176 -14.62 25.68 12.65
CA LYS A 176 -15.72 25.80 11.69
C LYS A 176 -15.26 25.22 10.35
N LEU A 177 -15.83 24.08 9.99
CA LEU A 177 -15.58 23.45 8.70
C LEU A 177 -16.35 24.16 7.58
N PRO A 178 -15.90 24.06 6.32
CA PRO A 178 -16.72 24.39 5.17
C PRO A 178 -18.04 23.59 5.17
N PRO A 179 -19.12 24.10 4.55
CA PRO A 179 -20.37 23.37 4.43
C PRO A 179 -20.16 21.99 3.80
N ASP A 180 -20.93 21.00 4.27
CA ASP A 180 -20.93 19.61 3.77
C ASP A 180 -19.60 18.82 3.95
N GLU A 181 -18.57 19.43 4.54
CA GLU A 181 -17.31 18.76 4.86
C GLU A 181 -17.33 18.12 6.26
N GLY A 182 -16.77 16.92 6.35
CA GLY A 182 -16.48 16.24 7.62
C GLY A 182 -15.04 16.50 8.08
N LEU A 183 -14.77 16.28 9.37
CA LEU A 183 -13.38 16.17 9.83
C LEU A 183 -12.91 14.73 9.60
N GLY A 184 -12.03 14.55 8.62
CA GLY A 184 -11.45 13.25 8.29
C GLY A 184 -10.48 12.78 9.35
N ASP A 185 -9.43 13.58 9.61
CA ASP A 185 -8.36 13.28 10.55
C ASP A 185 -7.87 14.51 11.34
N LEU A 186 -7.15 14.26 12.44
CA LEU A 186 -6.48 15.29 13.22
C LEU A 186 -4.98 14.98 13.32
N PHE A 187 -4.16 16.00 13.04
CA PHE A 187 -2.71 15.90 13.09
C PHE A 187 -2.15 16.87 14.13
N VAL A 188 -1.22 16.38 14.95
CA VAL A 188 -0.50 17.18 15.96
C VAL A 188 0.99 17.01 15.70
N ASP A 189 1.66 18.09 15.32
CA ASP A 189 3.08 18.11 14.92
C ASP A 189 3.40 17.04 13.87
N GLY A 190 2.53 16.94 12.85
CA GLY A 190 2.65 15.98 11.75
C GLY A 190 2.27 14.54 12.10
N LYS A 191 1.78 14.25 13.31
CA LYS A 191 1.36 12.91 13.72
C LYS A 191 -0.14 12.77 13.75
N ARG A 192 -0.70 11.82 13.00
CA ARG A 192 -2.13 11.47 13.05
C ARG A 192 -2.52 11.02 14.46
N GLN A 193 -3.59 11.60 14.99
CA GLN A 193 -4.16 11.29 16.30
C GLN A 193 -5.32 10.31 16.18
N THR A 194 -5.57 9.54 17.23
CA THR A 194 -6.62 8.53 17.23
C THR A 194 -7.98 9.20 17.36
N ARG A 195 -8.90 8.97 16.43
CA ARG A 195 -10.29 9.37 16.65
C ARG A 195 -10.86 8.53 17.79
N ALA A 196 -11.46 9.19 18.78
CA ALA A 196 -11.98 8.57 20.00
C ALA A 196 -12.71 7.26 19.71
N ARG A 197 -12.25 6.15 20.30
CA ARG A 197 -12.71 4.80 19.95
C ARG A 197 -12.80 3.88 21.15
N TYR A 198 -13.63 2.85 21.03
CA TYR A 198 -13.71 1.77 21.99
C TYR A 198 -13.70 0.39 21.31
N PRO A 199 -12.88 -0.56 21.78
CA PRO A 199 -11.87 -0.38 22.81
C PRO A 199 -10.76 0.58 22.37
N ASN A 200 -10.08 1.19 23.34
CA ASN A 200 -9.02 2.16 23.07
C ASN A 200 -7.91 1.51 22.26
N ALA A 201 -7.27 2.29 21.37
CA ALA A 201 -6.11 1.81 20.62
C ALA A 201 -4.99 1.37 21.59
N PRO A 202 -4.25 0.30 21.27
CA PRO A 202 -3.23 -0.22 22.16
C PRO A 202 -2.04 0.75 22.24
N ALA A 203 -1.67 1.15 23.46
CA ALA A 203 -0.57 2.10 23.70
C ALA A 203 0.82 1.58 23.27
N ASP A 204 0.99 0.25 23.17
CA ASP A 204 2.21 -0.40 22.70
C ASP A 204 2.23 -0.64 21.18
N GLY A 205 1.14 -0.30 20.48
CA GLY A 205 1.00 -0.48 19.03
C GLY A 205 0.81 -1.94 18.58
N ASP A 206 0.58 -2.90 19.49
CA ASP A 206 0.36 -4.31 19.09
C ASP A 206 -0.99 -4.45 18.35
N PRO A 207 -0.99 -4.78 17.05
CA PRO A 207 -2.22 -4.80 16.25
C PRO A 207 -3.18 -5.95 16.64
N ARG A 208 -2.75 -6.85 17.55
CA ARG A 208 -3.59 -7.92 18.10
C ARG A 208 -4.48 -7.46 19.26
N LYS A 209 -4.35 -6.21 19.72
CA LYS A 209 -5.07 -5.67 20.90
C LYS A 209 -6.02 -4.54 20.49
N GLY A 210 -6.93 -4.19 21.41
CA GLY A 210 -7.88 -3.08 21.22
C GLY A 210 -9.11 -3.44 20.38
N TRP A 211 -9.46 -4.73 20.29
CA TRP A 211 -10.58 -5.22 19.48
C TRP A 211 -11.69 -5.83 20.34
N LEU A 212 -12.92 -5.68 19.87
CA LEU A 212 -14.04 -6.57 20.19
C LEU A 212 -14.19 -7.60 19.08
N PHE A 213 -14.97 -8.65 19.33
CA PHE A 213 -15.22 -9.72 18.37
C PHE A 213 -16.72 -9.96 18.24
N ALA A 214 -17.23 -9.98 17.01
CA ALA A 214 -18.64 -10.17 16.76
C ALA A 214 -19.10 -11.55 17.25
N ALA A 215 -20.21 -11.58 17.97
CA ALA A 215 -20.82 -12.79 18.49
C ALA A 215 -21.71 -13.47 17.44
N LYS A 216 -21.96 -14.76 17.64
CA LYS A 216 -22.98 -15.49 16.88
C LYS A 216 -24.38 -14.91 17.15
N CYS A 217 -25.10 -14.55 16.10
CA CYS A 217 -26.49 -14.16 16.21
C CYS A 217 -27.43 -15.35 16.45
N GLU A 218 -28.43 -15.15 17.30
CA GLU A 218 -29.48 -16.13 17.58
C GLU A 218 -30.87 -15.46 17.48
N PRO A 219 -31.69 -15.78 16.46
CA PRO A 219 -31.40 -16.74 15.39
C PRO A 219 -30.26 -16.28 14.47
N ALA A 220 -29.65 -17.24 13.76
CA ALA A 220 -28.61 -16.93 12.79
C ALA A 220 -29.15 -16.01 11.68
N ILE A 221 -28.35 -15.01 11.31
CA ILE A 221 -28.66 -14.05 10.25
C ILE A 221 -28.12 -14.54 8.92
N GLY A 222 -28.72 -14.09 7.82
CA GLY A 222 -28.22 -14.35 6.48
C GLY A 222 -26.86 -13.70 6.25
N VAL A 223 -26.02 -14.31 5.41
CA VAL A 223 -24.67 -13.80 5.11
C VAL A 223 -24.73 -12.35 4.60
N TRP A 224 -25.68 -12.03 3.71
CA TRP A 224 -25.90 -10.66 3.21
C TRP A 224 -26.45 -9.66 4.24
N GLU A 225 -26.99 -10.15 5.35
CA GLU A 225 -27.52 -9.30 6.41
C GLU A 225 -26.43 -8.81 7.36
N GLY A 226 -25.30 -9.51 7.44
CA GLY A 226 -24.16 -9.21 8.32
C GLY A 226 -23.62 -7.78 8.17
N ASN A 227 -23.72 -7.20 6.98
CA ASN A 227 -23.31 -5.81 6.78
C ASN A 227 -24.28 -4.80 7.40
N THR A 228 -25.56 -5.12 7.49
CA THR A 228 -26.58 -4.20 8.02
C THR A 228 -26.80 -4.39 9.51
N HIS A 229 -26.43 -5.54 10.06
CA HIS A 229 -26.41 -5.77 11.50
C HIS A 229 -25.56 -6.97 11.89
N TYR A 230 -25.00 -6.92 13.10
CA TYR A 230 -24.26 -8.02 13.70
C TYR A 230 -24.51 -8.08 15.22
N CYS A 231 -24.18 -9.21 15.84
CA CYS A 231 -24.38 -9.43 17.27
C CYS A 231 -23.08 -9.26 18.06
N PHE A 232 -23.19 -8.89 19.33
CA PHE A 232 -22.04 -8.70 20.23
C PHE A 232 -22.20 -9.50 21.53
N HIS A 233 -21.11 -9.73 22.25
CA HIS A 233 -21.16 -10.49 23.51
C HIS A 233 -21.71 -9.64 24.66
N ALA A 234 -22.27 -10.31 25.67
CA ALA A 234 -22.79 -9.60 26.83
C ALA A 234 -21.64 -8.88 27.56
N GLY A 235 -21.77 -7.57 27.74
CA GLY A 235 -20.76 -6.73 28.41
C GLY A 235 -19.74 -6.08 27.47
N ASP A 236 -19.76 -6.37 26.16
CA ASP A 236 -18.81 -5.76 25.22
C ASP A 236 -18.99 -4.24 25.14
N LEU A 237 -20.23 -3.80 24.92
CA LEU A 237 -20.53 -2.41 24.63
C LEU A 237 -21.06 -1.65 25.87
N PRO A 238 -20.58 -0.43 26.13
CA PRO A 238 -21.20 0.44 27.12
C PRO A 238 -22.62 0.83 26.70
N ALA A 239 -23.45 1.23 27.66
CA ALA A 239 -24.78 1.76 27.38
C ALA A 239 -24.65 3.09 26.61
N MET A 240 -24.96 3.06 25.31
CA MET A 240 -24.83 4.20 24.41
C MET A 240 -26.21 4.64 23.94
N ALA A 241 -26.71 5.76 24.48
CA ALA A 241 -28.03 6.29 24.13
C ALA A 241 -28.04 7.11 22.84
N ASP A 242 -26.88 7.69 22.46
CA ASP A 242 -26.71 8.50 21.26
C ASP A 242 -25.74 7.81 20.29
N THR A 243 -26.24 7.45 19.12
CA THR A 243 -25.46 6.84 18.02
C THR A 243 -25.05 7.88 16.97
N SER A 244 -25.33 9.17 17.20
CA SER A 244 -24.99 10.25 16.25
C SER A 244 -23.48 10.31 16.02
N GLY A 245 -23.08 10.14 14.75
CA GLY A 245 -21.67 10.16 14.34
C GLY A 245 -20.86 8.89 14.68
N LEU A 246 -21.50 7.89 15.30
CA LEU A 246 -20.88 6.61 15.64
C LEU A 246 -20.68 5.76 14.38
N VAL A 247 -19.48 5.21 14.24
CA VAL A 247 -19.07 4.32 13.16
C VAL A 247 -18.46 3.07 13.76
N VAL A 248 -18.75 1.91 13.18
CA VAL A 248 -17.99 0.68 13.45
C VAL A 248 -16.96 0.48 12.35
N ASP A 249 -15.71 0.25 12.71
CA ASP A 249 -14.69 -0.28 11.81
C ASP A 249 -14.59 -1.79 12.05
N ILE A 250 -14.82 -2.58 11.00
CA ILE A 250 -14.93 -4.03 11.11
C ILE A 250 -14.06 -4.73 10.08
N VAL A 251 -13.26 -5.69 10.55
CA VAL A 251 -12.44 -6.55 9.71
C VAL A 251 -13.21 -7.81 9.34
N GLY A 252 -13.19 -8.11 8.04
CA GLY A 252 -13.99 -9.17 7.45
C GLY A 252 -13.58 -9.44 6.00
N GLY A 253 -14.50 -9.96 5.21
CA GLY A 253 -14.25 -10.39 3.84
C GLY A 253 -15.47 -11.06 3.23
N PHE A 254 -15.32 -11.80 2.14
CA PHE A 254 -16.45 -12.32 1.33
C PHE A 254 -17.29 -13.42 2.01
N GLN A 255 -16.74 -14.11 3.01
CA GLN A 255 -17.40 -15.18 3.75
C GLN A 255 -17.01 -15.11 5.23
N PRO A 256 -17.81 -15.70 6.14
CA PRO A 256 -17.44 -15.83 7.54
C PRO A 256 -16.02 -16.42 7.70
N GLY A 257 -15.17 -15.72 8.45
CA GLY A 257 -13.77 -16.12 8.66
C GLY A 257 -12.78 -15.64 7.60
N SER A 258 -13.22 -15.07 6.48
CA SER A 258 -12.35 -14.32 5.57
C SER A 258 -12.04 -12.95 6.20
N GLN A 259 -10.76 -12.64 6.44
CA GLN A 259 -10.31 -11.39 7.08
C GLN A 259 -9.32 -10.66 6.17
N TRP A 260 -9.77 -10.31 4.97
CA TRP A 260 -8.91 -9.76 3.92
C TRP A 260 -9.01 -8.25 3.75
N GLY A 261 -9.95 -7.60 4.44
CA GLY A 261 -10.15 -6.14 4.39
C GLY A 261 -10.84 -5.61 5.64
N ASN A 262 -11.21 -4.34 5.61
CA ASN A 262 -12.10 -3.72 6.60
C ASN A 262 -13.14 -2.81 5.92
N ASP A 263 -14.23 -2.55 6.64
CA ASP A 263 -15.28 -1.61 6.24
C ASP A 263 -15.64 -0.68 7.40
N THR A 264 -16.09 0.53 7.09
CA THR A 264 -16.46 1.55 8.07
C THR A 264 -17.96 1.79 7.99
N LEU A 265 -18.74 1.25 8.91
CA LEU A 265 -20.20 1.23 8.82
C LEU A 265 -20.83 2.24 9.79
N PRO A 266 -21.59 3.24 9.30
CA PRO A 266 -22.32 4.14 10.19
C PRO A 266 -23.36 3.37 11.02
N VAL A 267 -23.32 3.56 12.34
CA VAL A 267 -24.27 2.90 13.27
C VAL A 267 -25.61 3.63 13.22
N VAL A 268 -26.67 2.86 13.05
CA VAL A 268 -28.06 3.33 13.06
C VAL A 268 -28.63 3.24 14.47
N SER A 269 -28.51 2.06 15.10
CA SER A 269 -29.01 1.80 16.45
C SER A 269 -28.24 0.66 17.12
N ILE A 270 -28.29 0.63 18.45
CA ILE A 270 -27.75 -0.46 19.27
C ILE A 270 -28.90 -1.00 20.13
N ASP A 271 -29.28 -2.25 19.92
CA ASP A 271 -30.20 -2.97 20.79
C ASP A 271 -29.39 -3.71 21.87
N GLY A 272 -29.34 -3.13 23.08
CA GLY A 272 -28.66 -3.73 24.21
C GLY A 272 -29.32 -5.01 24.74
N ALA A 273 -30.63 -5.18 24.56
CA ALA A 273 -31.36 -6.36 25.04
C ALA A 273 -31.19 -7.54 24.07
N GLY A 274 -31.33 -7.27 22.77
CA GLY A 274 -31.06 -8.24 21.70
C GLY A 274 -29.56 -8.49 21.45
N ARG A 275 -28.69 -7.60 21.95
CA ARG A 275 -27.24 -7.57 21.69
C ARG A 275 -26.90 -7.47 20.21
N THR A 276 -27.52 -6.50 19.54
CA THR A 276 -27.39 -6.29 18.10
C THR A 276 -27.01 -4.85 17.81
N VAL A 277 -26.03 -4.64 16.94
CA VAL A 277 -25.72 -3.34 16.34
C VAL A 277 -26.31 -3.33 14.94
N HIS A 278 -27.14 -2.32 14.64
CA HIS A 278 -27.61 -2.06 13.29
C HIS A 278 -26.76 -0.96 12.66
N THR A 279 -26.36 -1.16 11.42
CA THR A 279 -25.56 -0.21 10.64
C THR A 279 -26.29 0.11 9.33
N LYS A 280 -25.81 1.10 8.59
CA LYS A 280 -26.34 1.37 7.25
C LYS A 280 -26.01 0.26 6.23
N GLY A 281 -24.96 -0.55 6.47
CA GLY A 281 -24.46 -1.65 5.63
C GLY A 281 -24.00 -1.34 4.20
N THR A 282 -22.92 -1.98 3.73
CA THR A 282 -22.49 -1.87 2.32
C THR A 282 -22.97 -3.07 1.49
N GLY A 283 -22.92 -2.95 0.17
CA GLY A 283 -23.17 -4.08 -0.74
C GLY A 283 -21.93 -4.93 -1.04
N TYR A 284 -20.80 -4.67 -0.39
CA TYR A 284 -19.48 -5.16 -0.80
C TYR A 284 -18.80 -6.08 0.22
N PHE A 285 -19.09 -5.88 1.51
CA PHE A 285 -18.33 -6.51 2.59
C PHE A 285 -19.10 -7.65 3.28
N PHE A 286 -18.54 -8.33 4.28
CA PHE A 286 -19.34 -9.17 5.19
C PHE A 286 -18.82 -9.09 6.62
N THR A 287 -19.76 -9.16 7.56
CA THR A 287 -19.49 -9.33 8.99
C THR A 287 -20.06 -10.65 9.47
N ALA A 288 -19.30 -11.40 10.26
CA ALA A 288 -19.74 -12.66 10.84
C ALA A 288 -19.16 -12.88 12.24
N GLU A 289 -19.52 -14.00 12.87
CA GLU A 289 -18.93 -14.41 14.16
C GLU A 289 -17.39 -14.41 14.08
N GLY A 290 -16.75 -13.79 15.07
CA GLY A 290 -15.30 -13.64 15.12
C GLY A 290 -14.74 -12.47 14.31
N SER A 291 -15.53 -11.75 13.50
CA SER A 291 -15.07 -10.50 12.88
C SER A 291 -14.62 -9.53 13.98
N ARG A 292 -13.36 -9.09 13.92
CA ARG A 292 -12.82 -8.11 14.88
C ARG A 292 -13.27 -6.70 14.53
N TYR A 293 -13.65 -5.91 15.52
CA TYR A 293 -14.16 -4.56 15.30
C TYR A 293 -13.86 -3.61 16.46
N PHE A 294 -14.03 -2.31 16.20
CA PHE A 294 -14.12 -1.27 17.22
C PHE A 294 -15.14 -0.21 16.81
N LEU A 295 -15.61 0.56 17.78
CA LEU A 295 -16.50 1.70 17.55
C LEU A 295 -15.72 2.99 17.66
N THR A 296 -16.02 3.99 16.85
CA THR A 296 -15.38 5.31 16.88
C THR A 296 -16.36 6.43 16.60
N GLY A 297 -16.00 7.65 16.99
CA GLY A 297 -16.69 8.87 16.54
C GLY A 297 -17.71 9.45 17.50
N ALA A 298 -17.81 8.95 18.74
CA ALA A 298 -18.70 9.49 19.76
C ALA A 298 -17.94 10.14 20.93
N LYS A 299 -18.52 11.21 21.49
CA LYS A 299 -17.96 11.94 22.64
C LYS A 299 -17.70 11.05 23.85
N ALA A 300 -18.58 10.09 24.08
CA ALA A 300 -18.50 9.16 25.21
C ALA A 300 -17.26 8.25 25.16
N LEU A 301 -16.64 8.12 23.98
CA LEU A 301 -15.44 7.30 23.77
C LEU A 301 -14.15 8.11 23.94
N LEU A 302 -14.22 9.45 24.07
CA LEU A 302 -13.04 10.28 24.23
C LEU A 302 -12.58 10.19 25.69
N ASP A 303 -11.60 9.34 26.00
CA ASP A 303 -11.19 9.07 27.38
C ASP A 303 -9.68 8.88 27.61
N THR A 304 -8.89 8.73 26.55
CA THR A 304 -7.46 8.38 26.64
C THR A 304 -6.57 9.43 25.94
N PRO A 305 -5.33 9.68 26.43
CA PRO A 305 -4.39 10.55 25.73
C PRO A 305 -4.14 10.13 24.27
N GLY A 306 -4.05 11.11 23.38
CA GLY A 306 -3.95 10.91 21.93
C GLY A 306 -5.30 10.83 21.21
N GLU A 307 -6.41 10.85 21.96
CA GLU A 307 -7.74 10.80 21.36
C GLU A 307 -8.33 12.18 21.08
N TRP A 308 -9.12 12.27 20.00
CA TRP A 308 -9.89 13.46 19.64
C TRP A 308 -11.34 13.14 19.26
N TRP A 309 -12.20 14.13 19.43
CA TRP A 309 -13.60 14.09 18.98
C TRP A 309 -14.03 15.50 18.51
N TYR A 310 -14.85 15.55 17.46
CA TYR A 310 -15.37 16.80 16.91
C TYR A 310 -16.89 16.86 17.04
N ASP A 311 -17.37 17.92 17.70
CA ASP A 311 -18.77 18.27 17.78
C ASP A 311 -19.16 19.08 16.54
N LEU A 312 -19.75 18.42 15.54
CA LEU A 312 -20.18 19.06 14.30
C LEU A 312 -21.24 20.14 14.53
N VAL A 313 -22.13 19.95 15.51
CA VAL A 313 -23.23 20.90 15.79
C VAL A 313 -22.69 22.14 16.47
N ALA A 314 -21.78 21.98 17.44
CA ALA A 314 -21.17 23.09 18.15
C ALA A 314 -20.00 23.74 17.39
N GLY A 315 -19.44 23.07 16.36
CA GLY A 315 -18.22 23.50 15.69
C GLY A 315 -17.02 23.52 16.64
N GLN A 316 -16.90 22.50 17.49
CA GLN A 316 -15.89 22.44 18.54
C GLN A 316 -15.09 21.14 18.48
N LEU A 317 -13.77 21.25 18.38
CA LEU A 317 -12.84 20.14 18.48
C LEU A 317 -12.44 19.93 19.94
N GLN A 318 -12.38 18.67 20.38
CA GLN A 318 -11.85 18.25 21.67
C GLN A 318 -10.71 17.26 21.47
N TYR A 319 -9.62 17.42 22.22
CA TYR A 319 -8.42 16.58 22.14
C TYR A 319 -7.82 16.36 23.53
N ILE A 320 -7.29 15.16 23.80
CA ILE A 320 -6.53 14.86 25.01
C ILE A 320 -5.05 14.73 24.60
N PRO A 321 -4.17 15.70 24.90
CA PRO A 321 -2.77 15.64 24.50
C PRO A 321 -2.02 14.47 25.15
N VAL A 322 -1.20 13.76 24.37
CA VAL A 322 -0.37 12.65 24.83
C VAL A 322 0.58 13.08 25.96
N ASP A 323 1.15 14.28 25.87
CA ASP A 323 2.12 14.85 26.81
C ASP A 323 1.51 15.91 27.75
N GLN A 324 0.17 16.05 27.75
CA GLN A 324 -0.59 17.06 28.49
C GLN A 324 -0.27 18.53 28.11
N SER A 325 0.47 18.78 27.03
CA SER A 325 0.87 20.11 26.57
C SER A 325 0.52 20.34 25.10
N LEU A 326 -0.44 21.24 24.84
CA LEU A 326 -0.84 21.66 23.50
C LEU A 326 -0.35 23.06 23.01
N PRO A 327 0.02 24.05 23.87
CA PRO A 327 0.20 25.44 23.43
C PRO A 327 1.20 25.70 22.30
N ASN A 328 2.20 24.82 22.13
CA ASN A 328 3.27 25.00 21.15
C ASN A 328 3.14 24.08 19.93
N SER A 329 2.15 23.19 19.92
CA SER A 329 1.97 22.24 18.82
C SER A 329 1.26 22.88 17.63
N VAL A 330 1.64 22.44 16.43
CA VAL A 330 0.89 22.71 15.21
C VAL A 330 -0.19 21.65 15.10
N VAL A 331 -1.45 22.08 15.18
CA VAL A 331 -2.60 21.19 15.02
C VAL A 331 -3.30 21.47 13.70
N VAL A 332 -3.49 20.45 12.87
CA VAL A 332 -4.15 20.55 11.57
C VAL A 332 -5.35 19.60 11.54
N ALA A 333 -6.49 20.14 11.14
CA ALA A 333 -7.72 19.41 10.88
C ALA A 333 -7.74 19.01 9.40
N GLY A 334 -7.47 17.74 9.10
CA GLY A 334 -7.41 17.19 7.74
C GLY A 334 -8.80 16.99 7.16
N ILE A 335 -9.10 17.73 6.10
CA ILE A 335 -10.42 17.75 5.45
C ILE A 335 -10.34 17.52 3.93
N LEU A 336 -9.14 17.56 3.36
CA LEU A 336 -8.95 17.54 1.91
C LEU A 336 -8.27 16.23 1.47
N PRO A 337 -8.97 15.37 0.73
CA PRO A 337 -8.38 14.14 0.19
C PRO A 337 -7.63 14.36 -1.15
N THR A 338 -7.91 15.45 -1.86
CA THR A 338 -7.24 15.81 -3.12
C THR A 338 -6.75 17.26 -3.09
N PHE A 339 -5.44 17.43 -3.21
CA PHE A 339 -4.78 18.73 -3.20
C PHE A 339 -4.75 19.28 -4.61
N PHE A 340 -4.25 18.49 -5.55
CA PHE A 340 -4.17 18.84 -6.96
C PHE A 340 -4.99 17.88 -7.81
N LYS A 341 -5.90 18.44 -8.61
CA LYS A 341 -6.66 17.72 -9.62
C LYS A 341 -6.21 18.16 -11.01
N LEU A 342 -5.62 17.25 -11.77
CA LEU A 342 -5.15 17.46 -13.14
C LEU A 342 -6.14 16.77 -14.08
N ASP A 343 -6.95 17.55 -14.78
CA ASP A 343 -8.05 17.07 -15.63
C ASP A 343 -7.84 17.53 -17.08
N GLY A 344 -7.24 16.68 -17.89
CA GLY A 344 -6.79 17.06 -19.25
C GLY A 344 -5.53 17.93 -19.28
N ALA A 345 -4.84 18.12 -18.15
CA ALA A 345 -3.62 18.91 -18.04
C ALA A 345 -2.37 18.14 -18.54
N ASP A 346 -2.33 17.86 -19.84
CA ASP A 346 -1.25 17.09 -20.48
C ASP A 346 0.16 17.61 -20.17
N ARG A 347 1.10 16.69 -20.01
CA ARG A 347 2.55 16.96 -19.89
C ARG A 347 2.91 17.91 -18.75
N MET A 348 2.01 18.11 -17.79
CA MET A 348 2.28 18.88 -16.59
C MET A 348 3.33 18.15 -15.73
N VAL A 349 4.17 18.93 -15.04
CA VAL A 349 5.18 18.41 -14.11
C VAL A 349 4.90 18.95 -12.72
N ILE A 350 4.78 18.06 -11.73
CA ILE A 350 4.72 18.40 -10.31
C ILE A 350 5.95 17.84 -9.63
N SER A 351 6.78 18.71 -9.05
CA SER A 351 8.07 18.30 -8.53
C SER A 351 8.49 18.92 -7.20
N GLY A 352 9.10 18.11 -6.34
CA GLY A 352 9.77 18.57 -5.13
C GLY A 352 8.90 19.29 -4.11
N LEU A 353 7.61 18.97 -4.08
CA LEU A 353 6.65 19.49 -3.10
C LEU A 353 6.39 18.48 -1.98
N GLU A 354 5.87 18.97 -0.86
CA GLU A 354 5.45 18.15 0.27
C GLU A 354 3.94 18.29 0.48
N PHE A 355 3.23 17.16 0.54
CA PHE A 355 1.78 17.09 0.76
C PHE A 355 1.53 16.34 2.06
N THR A 356 0.80 16.94 2.99
CA THR A 356 0.54 16.34 4.30
C THR A 356 -0.78 16.76 4.93
N ASP A 357 -1.17 16.10 6.01
CA ASP A 357 -2.35 16.40 6.82
C ASP A 357 -3.67 16.43 6.02
N GLY A 358 -3.83 15.48 5.10
CA GLY A 358 -5.04 15.31 4.29
C GLY A 358 -6.11 14.48 4.98
N ALA A 359 -7.30 14.45 4.38
CA ALA A 359 -8.36 13.56 4.84
C ALA A 359 -8.17 12.13 4.28
N PRO A 360 -8.65 11.08 4.98
CA PRO A 360 -8.30 9.70 4.68
C PRO A 360 -9.04 9.12 3.46
N GLU A 361 -9.97 9.84 2.84
CA GLU A 361 -10.80 9.33 1.73
C GLU A 361 -9.97 8.96 0.49
N GLY A 362 -10.46 7.99 -0.27
CA GLY A 362 -9.83 7.53 -1.51
C GLY A 362 -9.64 6.03 -1.61
N SER A 363 -9.75 5.30 -0.50
CA SER A 363 -9.32 3.90 -0.44
C SER A 363 -10.21 2.96 0.40
N GLY A 364 -11.39 3.39 0.86
CA GLY A 364 -12.39 2.50 1.46
C GLY A 364 -13.80 3.08 1.47
N LYS A 365 -14.80 2.24 1.76
CA LYS A 365 -16.24 2.58 1.70
C LYS A 365 -16.79 2.63 3.13
N PHE A 366 -17.74 3.52 3.45
CA PHE A 366 -19.15 3.57 3.05
C PHE A 366 -19.53 4.70 2.06
N TYR A 367 -20.49 4.44 1.16
CA TYR A 367 -21.07 5.34 0.14
C TYR A 367 -20.24 5.76 -1.09
N THR A 368 -19.00 5.32 -1.33
CA THR A 368 -18.31 5.75 -2.56
C THR A 368 -17.32 4.79 -3.20
N GLU A 369 -17.19 4.94 -4.53
CA GLU A 369 -15.94 5.04 -5.28
C GLU A 369 -14.64 4.89 -4.45
N THR A 370 -14.08 3.67 -4.42
CA THR A 370 -12.76 3.34 -3.82
C THR A 370 -11.56 3.90 -4.60
N ARG A 371 -11.82 4.81 -5.55
CA ARG A 371 -10.95 5.19 -6.67
C ARG A 371 -11.13 6.66 -7.08
N GLY A 372 -11.73 7.46 -6.20
CA GLY A 372 -12.18 8.82 -6.51
C GLY A 372 -11.23 9.91 -6.08
N PHE A 373 -10.23 9.56 -5.26
CA PHE A 373 -9.35 10.53 -4.65
C PHE A 373 -7.88 10.11 -4.76
N GLY A 374 -7.03 11.03 -4.34
CA GLY A 374 -5.58 11.00 -4.40
C GLY A 374 -5.09 12.41 -4.13
N ALA A 375 -4.06 12.56 -3.28
CA ALA A 375 -3.51 13.86 -2.97
C ALA A 375 -3.12 14.60 -4.26
N ILE A 376 -2.57 13.85 -5.22
CA ILE A 376 -2.46 14.24 -6.62
C ILE A 376 -3.32 13.32 -7.47
N ARG A 377 -4.36 13.87 -8.09
CA ARG A 377 -5.28 13.16 -8.98
C ARG A 377 -5.05 13.56 -10.43
N ILE A 378 -4.79 12.58 -11.30
CA ILE A 378 -4.51 12.73 -12.73
C ILE A 378 -5.63 12.02 -13.49
N GLU A 379 -6.44 12.77 -14.23
CA GLU A 379 -7.54 12.25 -15.05
C GLU A 379 -7.42 12.78 -16.48
N HIS A 380 -7.51 11.88 -17.47
CA HIS A 380 -7.50 12.25 -18.89
C HIS A 380 -6.33 13.14 -19.31
N ALA A 381 -5.21 13.08 -18.59
CA ALA A 381 -4.04 13.92 -18.80
C ALA A 381 -2.82 13.05 -19.14
N ASP A 382 -2.30 13.20 -20.35
CA ASP A 382 -1.26 12.35 -20.90
C ASP A 382 0.14 12.92 -20.63
N GLY A 383 1.11 12.07 -20.32
CA GLY A 383 2.52 12.42 -20.16
C GLY A 383 2.83 13.26 -18.91
N VAL A 384 1.93 13.25 -17.90
CA VAL A 384 2.14 13.92 -16.61
C VAL A 384 3.33 13.31 -15.87
N LYS A 385 4.10 14.15 -15.17
CA LYS A 385 5.26 13.71 -14.37
C LYS A 385 5.14 14.16 -12.92
N ILE A 386 5.20 13.20 -11.99
CA ILE A 386 5.20 13.40 -10.54
C ILE A 386 6.57 12.98 -10.02
N LEU A 387 7.40 13.95 -9.66
CA LEU A 387 8.84 13.76 -9.47
C LEU A 387 9.32 14.24 -8.10
N GLY A 388 10.05 13.43 -7.34
CA GLY A 388 10.76 13.93 -6.16
C GLY A 388 9.89 14.49 -5.03
N ASN A 389 8.57 14.23 -5.02
CA ASN A 389 7.66 14.77 -4.01
C ASN A 389 7.71 13.95 -2.72
N SER A 390 7.29 14.54 -1.60
CA SER A 390 6.92 13.82 -0.38
C SER A 390 5.42 13.86 -0.20
N ILE A 391 4.77 12.72 -0.01
CA ILE A 391 3.32 12.61 0.16
C ILE A 391 3.06 11.74 1.38
N GLU A 392 2.65 12.36 2.48
CA GLU A 392 2.52 11.72 3.79
C GLU A 392 1.15 12.02 4.40
N ASN A 393 0.60 11.15 5.26
CA ASN A 393 -0.62 11.48 6.04
C ASN A 393 -1.82 11.92 5.17
N VAL A 394 -2.05 11.22 4.06
CA VAL A 394 -3.17 11.46 3.13
C VAL A 394 -3.99 10.18 2.91
N GLY A 395 -5.16 10.30 2.29
CA GLY A 395 -6.01 9.15 1.97
C GLY A 395 -5.43 8.19 0.93
N VAL A 396 -5.03 8.73 -0.23
CA VAL A 396 -4.32 8.05 -1.32
C VAL A 396 -3.21 8.98 -1.80
N GLY A 397 -2.02 8.46 -2.12
CA GLY A 397 -0.90 9.30 -2.54
C GLY A 397 -1.09 9.89 -3.94
N VAL A 398 -0.92 9.07 -4.97
CA VAL A 398 -1.09 9.46 -6.37
C VAL A 398 -2.16 8.59 -7.02
N HIS A 399 -3.11 9.22 -7.72
CA HIS A 399 -4.17 8.53 -8.44
C HIS A 399 -4.13 8.87 -9.92
N VAL A 400 -3.90 7.88 -10.78
CA VAL A 400 -3.89 8.01 -12.24
C VAL A 400 -5.09 7.27 -12.81
N THR A 401 -5.86 7.93 -13.67
CA THR A 401 -7.03 7.34 -14.30
C THR A 401 -7.20 7.82 -15.73
N GLU A 402 -7.50 6.88 -16.62
CA GLU A 402 -7.79 7.15 -18.03
C GLU A 402 -6.71 8.01 -18.75
N SER A 403 -5.45 7.77 -18.39
CA SER A 403 -4.29 8.59 -18.79
C SER A 403 -3.18 7.73 -19.40
N LYS A 404 -2.37 8.33 -20.28
CA LYS A 404 -1.23 7.66 -20.92
C LYS A 404 0.10 8.22 -20.46
N ASP A 405 1.10 7.36 -20.42
CA ASP A 405 2.51 7.71 -20.26
C ASP A 405 2.84 8.54 -19.01
N ALA A 406 2.03 8.38 -17.95
CA ALA A 406 2.29 8.99 -16.65
C ALA A 406 3.61 8.47 -16.07
N LEU A 407 4.43 9.37 -15.52
CA LEU A 407 5.68 9.04 -14.88
C LEU A 407 5.67 9.46 -13.42
N ILE A 408 5.78 8.48 -12.53
CA ILE A 408 5.80 8.69 -11.08
C ILE A 408 7.14 8.17 -10.57
N ALA A 409 8.07 9.09 -10.28
CA ALA A 409 9.45 8.70 -10.01
C ALA A 409 10.14 9.48 -8.89
N GLY A 410 10.93 8.76 -8.09
CA GLY A 410 11.73 9.36 -7.01
C GLY A 410 10.89 10.00 -5.90
N ASN A 411 9.62 9.62 -5.75
CA ASN A 411 8.77 10.18 -4.68
C ASN A 411 8.90 9.35 -3.40
N VAL A 412 8.61 9.97 -2.27
CA VAL A 412 8.36 9.30 -0.99
C VAL A 412 6.85 9.35 -0.73
N VAL A 413 6.24 8.19 -0.47
CA VAL A 413 4.82 8.05 -0.17
C VAL A 413 4.67 7.27 1.15
N ALA A 414 4.19 7.92 2.19
CA ALA A 414 4.24 7.41 3.56
C ALA A 414 2.93 7.60 4.34
N ASP A 415 2.67 6.75 5.33
CA ASP A 415 1.57 6.88 6.30
C ASP A 415 0.18 7.12 5.66
N VAL A 416 -0.04 6.50 4.50
CA VAL A 416 -1.25 6.68 3.69
C VAL A 416 -2.39 5.83 4.24
N ALA A 417 -3.59 6.43 4.32
CA ALA A 417 -4.77 5.77 4.84
C ALA A 417 -5.12 4.48 4.05
N GLY A 418 -4.91 4.49 2.74
CA GLY A 418 -4.98 3.31 1.90
C GLY A 418 -3.91 3.25 0.81
N ASN A 419 -4.28 3.17 -0.47
CA ASN A 419 -3.30 2.92 -1.56
C ASN A 419 -2.25 4.04 -1.68
N GLY A 420 -0.97 3.66 -1.83
CA GLY A 420 0.10 4.62 -2.08
C GLY A 420 0.00 5.25 -3.46
N ILE A 421 0.12 4.42 -4.51
CA ILE A 421 -0.08 4.82 -5.91
C ILE A 421 -1.16 3.94 -6.53
N TYR A 422 -2.19 4.55 -7.09
CA TYR A 422 -3.23 3.88 -7.84
C TYR A 422 -3.15 4.25 -9.33
N VAL A 423 -3.14 3.26 -10.21
CA VAL A 423 -3.27 3.45 -11.67
C VAL A 423 -4.43 2.62 -12.18
N GLY A 424 -5.49 3.26 -12.66
CA GLY A 424 -6.53 2.50 -13.31
C GLY A 424 -7.67 3.29 -13.88
N THR A 425 -8.88 2.98 -13.41
CA THR A 425 -10.12 3.50 -13.97
C THR A 425 -10.94 4.20 -12.89
N ASN A 426 -11.74 5.17 -13.30
CA ASN A 426 -12.67 5.86 -12.43
C ASN A 426 -13.80 4.93 -12.01
N TYR A 427 -14.39 5.22 -10.86
CA TYR A 427 -15.52 4.41 -10.44
C TYR A 427 -16.69 4.57 -11.40
N GLY A 428 -17.29 3.44 -11.77
CA GLY A 428 -18.39 3.41 -12.74
C GLY A 428 -17.95 3.52 -14.21
N THR A 429 -16.64 3.66 -14.48
CA THR A 429 -16.07 3.59 -15.83
C THR A 429 -15.18 2.36 -15.99
N PHE A 430 -14.75 2.13 -17.23
CA PHE A 430 -13.73 1.15 -17.60
C PHE A 430 -12.71 1.79 -18.57
N GLY A 431 -12.53 3.10 -18.47
CA GLY A 431 -11.50 3.80 -19.23
C GLY A 431 -10.13 3.28 -18.81
N LYS A 432 -9.27 3.03 -19.79
CA LYS A 432 -7.96 2.44 -19.55
C LYS A 432 -6.86 3.48 -19.48
N SER A 433 -5.95 3.28 -18.54
CA SER A 433 -4.63 3.92 -18.59
C SER A 433 -3.65 3.07 -19.41
N SER A 434 -2.55 3.65 -19.90
CA SER A 434 -1.50 2.87 -20.57
C SER A 434 -0.12 3.49 -20.42
N GLY A 435 0.93 2.68 -20.42
CA GLY A 435 2.31 3.16 -20.49
C GLY A 435 2.82 3.86 -19.22
N SER A 436 2.09 3.72 -18.10
CA SER A 436 2.50 4.30 -16.82
C SER A 436 3.82 3.68 -16.34
N ARG A 437 4.73 4.53 -15.86
CA ARG A 437 6.03 4.14 -15.32
C ARG A 437 6.15 4.61 -13.87
N ILE A 438 6.31 3.65 -12.96
CA ILE A 438 6.41 3.89 -11.52
C ILE A 438 7.80 3.44 -11.08
N LEU A 439 8.73 4.40 -10.94
CA LEU A 439 10.16 4.13 -10.92
C LEU A 439 10.84 4.70 -9.67
N SER A 440 11.54 3.87 -8.93
CA SER A 440 12.40 4.30 -7.80
C SER A 440 11.72 5.22 -6.79
N ASN A 441 10.49 4.89 -6.44
CA ASN A 441 9.79 5.52 -5.32
C ASN A 441 10.10 4.75 -4.03
N HIS A 442 10.07 5.46 -2.90
CA HIS A 442 10.00 4.85 -1.57
C HIS A 442 8.56 4.91 -1.10
N ILE A 443 7.94 3.76 -0.88
CA ILE A 443 6.54 3.66 -0.50
C ILE A 443 6.48 2.86 0.79
N HIS A 444 6.10 3.47 1.90
CA HIS A 444 6.07 2.74 3.16
C HIS A 444 4.86 3.08 4.01
N ASP A 445 4.53 2.20 4.95
CA ASP A 445 3.52 2.48 5.95
C ASP A 445 2.13 2.71 5.34
N ILE A 446 1.69 1.72 4.55
CA ILE A 446 0.50 1.81 3.68
C ILE A 446 -0.68 1.04 4.27
N GLY A 447 -1.89 1.59 4.12
CA GLY A 447 -3.13 0.97 4.61
C GLY A 447 -3.39 1.24 6.09
N LYS A 448 -3.15 2.47 6.53
CA LYS A 448 -3.27 2.87 7.93
C LYS A 448 -4.72 2.98 8.44
N VAL A 449 -5.69 3.08 7.53
CA VAL A 449 -7.13 3.11 7.84
C VAL A 449 -7.84 2.00 7.06
N TYR A 450 -7.58 1.90 5.76
CA TYR A 450 -8.15 0.90 4.87
C TYR A 450 -7.11 -0.17 4.55
N ILE A 451 -7.32 -1.35 5.13
CA ILE A 451 -6.30 -2.42 5.10
C ILE A 451 -6.34 -3.25 3.80
N GLU A 452 -7.42 -3.16 3.01
CA GLU A 452 -7.54 -3.80 1.70
C GLU A 452 -6.85 -2.97 0.60
N THR A 453 -5.53 -2.79 0.70
CA THR A 453 -4.79 -1.84 -0.14
C THR A 453 -3.40 -2.33 -0.52
N ALA A 454 -2.80 -1.62 -1.47
CA ALA A 454 -1.44 -1.88 -1.93
C ALA A 454 -0.57 -0.62 -1.89
N GLY A 455 0.74 -0.80 -1.73
CA GLY A 455 1.70 0.27 -2.00
C GLY A 455 1.54 0.79 -3.43
N ILE A 456 1.42 -0.12 -4.40
CA ILE A 456 1.06 0.18 -5.78
C ILE A 456 -0.09 -0.70 -6.22
N TRP A 457 -1.22 -0.09 -6.57
CA TRP A 457 -2.37 -0.75 -7.17
C TRP A 457 -2.47 -0.41 -8.66
N PHE A 458 -2.68 -1.40 -9.52
CA PHE A 458 -2.98 -1.15 -10.94
C PHE A 458 -4.08 -2.04 -11.51
N GLN A 459 -4.97 -1.47 -12.32
CA GLN A 459 -6.10 -2.16 -12.91
C GLN A 459 -6.58 -1.42 -14.15
N ALA A 460 -7.20 -2.05 -15.15
CA ALA A 460 -7.59 -1.34 -16.38
C ALA A 460 -6.42 -0.51 -16.97
N ALA A 461 -5.21 -1.07 -16.91
CA ALA A 461 -3.98 -0.34 -17.22
C ALA A 461 -3.02 -1.25 -18.00
N ASP A 462 -2.76 -0.93 -19.26
CA ASP A 462 -1.90 -1.74 -20.13
C ASP A 462 -0.47 -1.20 -20.18
N ASN A 463 0.51 -2.08 -20.44
CA ASN A 463 1.92 -1.70 -20.64
C ASN A 463 2.51 -0.92 -19.44
N VAL A 464 2.12 -1.28 -18.22
CA VAL A 464 2.61 -0.66 -16.98
C VAL A 464 4.00 -1.19 -16.65
N ARG A 465 4.93 -0.31 -16.29
CA ARG A 465 6.25 -0.69 -15.78
C ARG A 465 6.43 -0.21 -14.34
N ILE A 466 6.66 -1.15 -13.42
CA ILE A 466 6.88 -0.90 -12.00
C ILE A 466 8.27 -1.41 -11.68
N ALA A 467 9.23 -0.50 -11.50
CA ALA A 467 10.63 -0.89 -11.35
C ALA A 467 11.40 -0.10 -10.30
N ASP A 468 12.38 -0.78 -9.69
CA ASP A 468 13.38 -0.19 -8.82
C ASP A 468 12.79 0.53 -7.58
N ASN A 469 11.54 0.22 -7.19
CA ASN A 469 10.90 0.83 -6.02
C ASN A 469 11.28 0.08 -4.73
N LEU A 470 11.38 0.82 -3.62
CA LEU A 470 11.43 0.26 -2.27
C LEU A 470 10.03 0.37 -1.65
N ILE A 471 9.43 -0.77 -1.30
CA ILE A 471 8.08 -0.84 -0.71
C ILE A 471 8.14 -1.54 0.63
N GLU A 472 7.67 -0.89 1.71
CA GLU A 472 7.84 -1.41 3.06
C GLU A 472 6.55 -1.30 3.89
N ASN A 473 6.32 -2.26 4.79
CA ASN A 473 5.28 -2.18 5.83
C ASN A 473 3.87 -1.89 5.27
N THR A 474 3.35 -2.79 4.43
CA THR A 474 2.01 -2.64 3.86
C THR A 474 0.98 -3.50 4.57
N ALA A 475 -0.24 -2.98 4.70
CA ALA A 475 -1.34 -3.68 5.36
C ALA A 475 -1.68 -5.02 4.68
N GLN A 476 -1.77 -5.05 3.35
CA GLN A 476 -2.10 -6.25 2.58
C GLN A 476 -1.11 -6.54 1.46
N PHE A 477 -0.96 -5.63 0.47
CA PHE A 477 -0.10 -5.86 -0.69
C PHE A 477 1.04 -4.86 -0.83
N GLY A 478 2.19 -5.30 -1.32
CA GLY A 478 3.23 -4.38 -1.81
C GLY A 478 2.80 -3.80 -3.16
N ILE A 479 2.60 -4.69 -4.13
CA ILE A 479 2.12 -4.40 -5.48
C ILE A 479 0.93 -5.32 -5.77
N ALA A 480 -0.19 -4.78 -6.24
CA ALA A 480 -1.35 -5.57 -6.64
C ALA A 480 -1.93 -5.06 -7.95
N GLY A 481 -2.30 -5.96 -8.85
CA GLY A 481 -3.02 -5.56 -10.04
C GLY A 481 -3.50 -6.68 -10.93
N GLY A 482 -4.05 -6.33 -12.09
CA GLY A 482 -4.69 -7.28 -13.00
C GLY A 482 -6.16 -6.95 -13.24
N SER A 483 -7.00 -7.97 -13.36
CA SER A 483 -8.45 -7.86 -13.61
C SER A 483 -9.29 -8.42 -12.46
N LEU A 484 -10.24 -7.61 -11.98
CA LEU A 484 -11.31 -7.99 -11.05
C LEU A 484 -12.65 -8.24 -11.77
N TRP A 485 -12.89 -7.58 -12.91
CA TRP A 485 -14.20 -7.54 -13.57
C TRP A 485 -14.16 -8.02 -15.02
N GLY A 486 -13.23 -8.91 -15.34
CA GLY A 486 -13.15 -9.52 -16.65
C GLY A 486 -12.44 -8.64 -17.69
N SER A 487 -12.85 -8.76 -18.95
CA SER A 487 -12.21 -8.04 -20.05
C SER A 487 -12.25 -6.51 -19.92
N ASN A 488 -13.17 -5.98 -19.11
CA ASN A 488 -13.38 -4.53 -18.98
C ASN A 488 -12.23 -3.82 -18.26
N ASP A 489 -11.64 -4.48 -17.25
CA ASP A 489 -10.52 -3.94 -16.48
C ASP A 489 -9.23 -4.74 -16.69
N ALA A 490 -9.18 -5.50 -17.78
CA ALA A 490 -8.05 -6.34 -18.15
C ALA A 490 -6.74 -5.53 -18.19
N VAL A 491 -5.67 -6.19 -17.73
CA VAL A 491 -4.31 -5.67 -17.79
C VAL A 491 -3.48 -6.59 -18.65
N TYR A 492 -2.78 -6.00 -19.62
CA TYR A 492 -1.82 -6.69 -20.48
C TYR A 492 -0.43 -6.08 -20.39
N ASN A 493 0.59 -6.93 -20.49
CA ASN A 493 2.01 -6.55 -20.60
C ASN A 493 2.52 -5.70 -19.42
N ALA A 494 2.09 -5.99 -18.20
CA ALA A 494 2.70 -5.39 -17.02
C ALA A 494 4.11 -5.98 -16.79
N VAL A 495 5.06 -5.12 -16.43
CA VAL A 495 6.44 -5.51 -16.09
C VAL A 495 6.74 -5.02 -14.68
N ILE A 496 6.93 -5.96 -13.75
CA ILE A 496 7.26 -5.71 -12.34
C ILE A 496 8.68 -6.23 -12.10
N GLU A 497 9.66 -5.35 -12.00
CA GLU A 497 11.08 -5.74 -11.96
C GLU A 497 11.95 -4.95 -10.99
N HIS A 498 12.95 -5.61 -10.39
CA HIS A 498 13.94 -4.97 -9.52
C HIS A 498 13.38 -4.19 -8.32
N ASN A 499 12.13 -4.47 -7.92
CA ASN A 499 11.57 -3.86 -6.73
C ASN A 499 12.08 -4.60 -5.49
N GLU A 500 12.28 -3.86 -4.41
CA GLU A 500 12.51 -4.42 -3.08
C GLU A 500 11.25 -4.23 -2.24
N ILE A 501 10.66 -5.34 -1.79
CA ILE A 501 9.43 -5.33 -1.00
C ILE A 501 9.69 -6.00 0.34
N ARG A 502 9.48 -5.27 1.44
CA ARG A 502 9.70 -5.75 2.81
C ARG A 502 8.43 -5.66 3.64
N ASN A 503 8.15 -6.70 4.41
CA ASN A 503 7.06 -6.70 5.40
C ASN A 503 5.69 -6.35 4.78
N ALA A 504 5.31 -7.01 3.69
CA ALA A 504 3.95 -6.91 3.15
C ALA A 504 2.98 -7.81 3.92
N ASN A 505 1.67 -7.52 3.84
CA ASN A 505 0.59 -8.29 4.46
C ASN A 505 0.59 -8.33 6.00
N GLN A 506 0.79 -7.19 6.66
CA GLN A 506 0.94 -7.15 8.12
C GLN A 506 -0.38 -7.00 8.88
N GLN A 507 -1.51 -6.79 8.18
CA GLN A 507 -2.80 -6.47 8.81
C GLN A 507 -3.96 -7.37 8.37
N THR A 508 -3.80 -8.21 7.35
CA THR A 508 -4.87 -9.07 6.84
C THR A 508 -4.50 -10.56 6.88
N ALA A 509 -5.50 -11.41 6.67
CA ALA A 509 -5.37 -12.86 6.61
C ALA A 509 -5.18 -13.38 5.18
N ASP A 510 -5.24 -12.53 4.17
CA ASP A 510 -5.15 -12.91 2.76
C ASP A 510 -4.45 -11.79 2.01
N GLY A 511 -3.18 -12.02 1.71
CA GLY A 511 -2.32 -11.01 1.11
C GLY A 511 -0.97 -11.54 0.66
N GLY A 512 -0.09 -10.61 0.31
CA GLY A 512 1.24 -10.96 -0.20
C GLY A 512 2.06 -9.78 -0.66
N ALA A 513 3.28 -10.00 -1.13
CA ALA A 513 4.09 -8.88 -1.64
C ALA A 513 3.65 -8.44 -3.02
N ILE A 514 3.47 -9.37 -3.97
CA ILE A 514 3.05 -9.08 -5.35
C ILE A 514 1.81 -9.93 -5.68
N LYS A 515 0.66 -9.29 -5.97
CA LYS A 515 -0.56 -9.97 -6.42
C LYS A 515 -0.91 -9.66 -7.88
N MET A 516 -1.23 -10.69 -8.65
CA MET A 516 -1.81 -10.59 -9.99
C MET A 516 -3.19 -11.25 -10.04
N MET A 517 -4.20 -10.57 -10.59
CA MET A 517 -5.57 -11.08 -10.76
C MET A 517 -5.93 -11.24 -12.24
N GLY A 518 -6.72 -12.26 -12.59
CA GLY A 518 -6.94 -12.64 -13.99
C GLY A 518 -8.37 -12.93 -14.40
N GLU A 519 -9.37 -12.21 -13.87
CA GLU A 519 -10.78 -12.49 -14.18
C GLU A 519 -11.13 -12.31 -15.68
N GLN A 520 -10.32 -11.56 -16.42
CA GLN A 520 -10.32 -11.46 -17.89
C GLN A 520 -10.23 -12.81 -18.63
N ALA A 521 -9.70 -13.85 -17.97
CA ALA A 521 -9.69 -15.22 -18.47
C ALA A 521 -8.96 -15.44 -19.82
N ASP A 522 -7.99 -14.57 -20.13
CA ASP A 522 -6.99 -14.73 -21.20
C ASP A 522 -5.57 -14.47 -20.66
N PRO A 523 -4.50 -14.86 -21.39
CA PRO A 523 -3.13 -14.67 -20.93
C PRO A 523 -2.78 -13.18 -20.73
N LEU A 524 -2.30 -12.82 -19.53
CA LEU A 524 -1.91 -11.44 -19.20
C LEU A 524 -0.64 -10.99 -19.94
N ASN A 525 0.20 -11.94 -20.39
CA ASN A 525 1.52 -11.68 -20.98
C ASN A 525 2.40 -10.74 -20.13
N SER A 526 2.25 -10.84 -18.81
CA SER A 526 2.93 -9.97 -17.84
C SER A 526 4.11 -10.70 -17.18
N THR A 527 5.09 -9.93 -16.71
CA THR A 527 6.36 -10.45 -16.17
C THR A 527 6.63 -9.89 -14.77
N ILE A 528 6.95 -10.77 -13.83
CA ILE A 528 7.42 -10.47 -12.48
C ILE A 528 8.85 -11.02 -12.37
N ARG A 529 9.86 -10.17 -12.41
CA ARG A 529 11.25 -10.64 -12.47
C ARG A 529 12.23 -9.89 -11.60
N SER A 530 13.24 -10.60 -11.10
CA SER A 530 14.38 -9.99 -10.39
C SER A 530 13.98 -9.08 -9.22
N ASN A 531 12.83 -9.33 -8.58
CA ASN A 531 12.42 -8.61 -7.38
C ASN A 531 13.03 -9.27 -6.13
N LEU A 532 13.28 -8.48 -5.10
CA LEU A 532 13.63 -8.94 -3.76
C LEU A 532 12.40 -8.82 -2.86
N VAL A 533 11.95 -9.93 -2.28
CA VAL A 533 10.81 -9.95 -1.36
C VAL A 533 11.20 -10.56 -0.04
N THR A 534 10.94 -9.84 1.05
CA THR A 534 11.22 -10.32 2.41
C THR A 534 10.10 -10.07 3.40
N GLY A 535 9.94 -10.98 4.36
CA GLY A 535 9.14 -10.74 5.56
C GLY A 535 7.62 -10.66 5.37
N THR A 536 7.02 -11.30 4.36
CA THR A 536 5.55 -11.33 4.30
C THR A 536 4.96 -11.93 5.58
N GLY A 537 3.90 -11.31 6.10
CA GLY A 537 3.27 -11.68 7.37
C GLY A 537 1.78 -11.94 7.21
N HIS A 538 1.05 -12.08 8.31
CA HIS A 538 -0.40 -12.08 8.33
C HIS A 538 -0.91 -11.63 9.70
N LEU A 539 -2.17 -11.20 9.74
CA LEU A 539 -2.87 -10.89 10.97
C LEU A 539 -4.31 -11.38 10.90
N MET A 540 -4.52 -12.61 11.38
CA MET A 540 -5.82 -13.25 11.43
C MET A 540 -6.15 -13.68 12.86
N ASN A 541 -7.38 -13.44 13.30
CA ASN A 541 -7.92 -14.01 14.53
C ASN A 541 -8.79 -15.24 14.26
N ARG A 542 -8.94 -16.08 15.26
CA ARG A 542 -9.91 -17.18 15.32
C ARG A 542 -11.24 -16.65 15.83
N VAL A 543 -12.26 -17.50 15.74
CA VAL A 543 -13.63 -17.18 16.21
C VAL A 543 -13.66 -16.85 17.71
N ASP A 544 -12.77 -17.44 18.51
CA ASP A 544 -12.65 -17.18 19.95
C ASP A 544 -11.86 -15.90 20.29
N GLY A 545 -11.45 -15.12 19.28
CA GLY A 545 -10.68 -13.89 19.44
C GLY A 545 -9.17 -14.08 19.59
N THR A 546 -8.67 -15.32 19.66
CA THR A 546 -7.22 -15.57 19.70
C THR A 546 -6.57 -15.40 18.32
N PHE A 547 -5.34 -14.88 18.25
CA PHE A 547 -4.63 -14.70 16.98
C PHE A 547 -3.75 -15.88 16.62
N TRP A 548 -3.62 -16.15 15.33
CA TRP A 548 -2.64 -17.11 14.83
C TRP A 548 -1.21 -16.64 15.12
N PRO A 549 -0.26 -17.56 15.37
CA PRO A 549 1.13 -17.21 15.52
C PRO A 549 1.69 -16.52 14.25
N PRO A 550 2.63 -15.56 14.38
CA PRO A 550 3.37 -15.05 13.24
C PRO A 550 4.02 -16.18 12.44
N GLY A 551 4.05 -16.06 11.11
CA GLY A 551 4.67 -17.09 10.26
C GLY A 551 3.84 -18.38 10.10
N TYR A 552 2.64 -18.47 10.70
CA TYR A 552 1.86 -19.71 10.68
C TYR A 552 1.39 -20.09 9.29
N GLU A 553 1.69 -21.32 8.87
CA GLU A 553 1.04 -22.02 7.77
C GLU A 553 0.83 -23.49 8.17
N ASN A 554 -0.38 -24.01 7.97
CA ASN A 554 -0.66 -25.44 8.05
C ASN A 554 -1.58 -25.85 6.91
N THR A 555 -1.05 -26.63 5.98
CA THR A 555 -1.76 -27.02 4.77
C THR A 555 -3.01 -27.87 5.02
N SER A 556 -3.18 -28.43 6.21
CA SER A 556 -4.30 -29.30 6.59
C SER A 556 -5.37 -28.62 7.45
N GLU A 557 -5.20 -27.33 7.77
CA GLU A 557 -6.15 -26.57 8.59
C GLU A 557 -6.80 -25.47 7.75
N TRP A 558 -8.12 -25.38 7.79
CA TRP A 558 -8.90 -24.34 7.12
C TRP A 558 -10.11 -23.95 7.98
N PRO A 559 -10.47 -22.66 8.08
CA PRO A 559 -9.77 -21.50 7.51
C PRO A 559 -8.44 -21.20 8.24
N SER A 560 -7.43 -20.76 7.48
CA SER A 560 -6.12 -20.35 7.99
C SER A 560 -5.61 -19.12 7.23
N PRO A 561 -4.61 -18.39 7.76
CA PRO A 561 -4.02 -17.25 7.07
C PRO A 561 -3.34 -17.65 5.75
N ILE A 562 -3.36 -16.74 4.79
CA ILE A 562 -2.71 -16.79 3.49
C ILE A 562 -1.77 -15.58 3.40
N SER A 563 -0.50 -15.85 3.17
CA SER A 563 0.52 -14.82 2.99
C SER A 563 1.64 -15.29 2.07
N TRP A 564 1.64 -14.80 0.85
CA TRP A 564 2.56 -15.26 -0.19
C TRP A 564 3.49 -14.15 -0.67
N ALA A 565 4.74 -14.47 -0.99
CA ALA A 565 5.62 -13.50 -1.61
C ALA A 565 5.10 -13.07 -2.99
N ILE A 566 4.70 -14.03 -3.83
CA ILE A 566 4.05 -13.79 -5.13
C ILE A 566 2.76 -14.59 -5.20
N TYR A 567 1.65 -13.91 -5.43
CA TYR A 567 0.30 -14.45 -5.43
C TYR A 567 -0.38 -14.22 -6.80
N THR A 568 -0.61 -15.30 -7.56
CA THR A 568 -1.49 -15.24 -8.74
C THR A 568 -2.89 -15.75 -8.36
N ASP A 569 -3.89 -14.90 -8.55
CA ASP A 569 -5.25 -15.13 -8.09
C ASP A 569 -6.27 -14.95 -9.20
N GLY A 570 -7.52 -15.36 -8.96
CA GLY A 570 -8.63 -15.10 -9.86
C GLY A 570 -8.32 -15.51 -11.30
N LYS A 571 -7.75 -16.71 -11.52
CA LYS A 571 -7.40 -17.25 -12.85
C LYS A 571 -6.24 -16.55 -13.57
N ALA A 572 -5.42 -15.76 -12.88
CA ALA A 572 -4.23 -15.11 -13.46
C ALA A 572 -3.33 -16.11 -14.22
N SER A 573 -3.23 -15.91 -15.53
CA SER A 573 -2.66 -16.87 -16.48
C SER A 573 -1.64 -16.22 -17.41
N GLY A 574 -0.69 -17.02 -17.91
CA GLY A 574 0.33 -16.55 -18.86
C GLY A 574 1.36 -15.59 -18.25
N LEU A 575 1.57 -15.66 -16.94
CA LEU A 575 2.60 -14.88 -16.24
C LEU A 575 3.97 -15.54 -16.34
N ARG A 576 5.01 -14.70 -16.39
CA ARG A 576 6.41 -15.12 -16.23
C ARG A 576 6.92 -14.62 -14.88
N ILE A 577 7.23 -15.53 -13.97
CA ILE A 577 7.72 -15.26 -12.61
C ILE A 577 9.17 -15.76 -12.54
N GLU A 578 10.12 -14.86 -12.77
CA GLU A 578 11.49 -15.25 -13.13
C GLU A 578 12.59 -14.57 -12.30
N GLY A 579 13.53 -15.35 -11.77
CA GLY A 579 14.74 -14.76 -11.16
C GLY A 579 14.52 -13.93 -9.89
N ASN A 580 13.38 -14.08 -9.21
CA ASN A 580 13.09 -13.34 -7.98
C ASN A 580 13.84 -13.98 -6.79
N THR A 581 14.23 -13.17 -5.82
CA THR A 581 14.80 -13.61 -4.54
C THR A 581 13.76 -13.43 -3.44
N LEU A 582 13.30 -14.53 -2.85
CA LEU A 582 12.20 -14.58 -1.88
C LEU A 582 12.74 -15.17 -0.57
N SER A 583 12.92 -14.35 0.46
CA SER A 583 13.54 -14.79 1.73
C SER A 583 12.72 -14.39 2.95
N GLY A 584 12.53 -15.30 3.91
CA GLY A 584 11.88 -14.96 5.19
C GLY A 584 10.38 -14.67 5.07
N ASN A 585 9.71 -15.24 4.06
CA ASN A 585 8.29 -15.08 3.80
C ASN A 585 7.49 -16.24 4.43
N VAL A 586 6.19 -16.08 4.65
CA VAL A 586 5.35 -17.22 5.10
C VAL A 586 5.34 -18.32 4.03
N ALA A 587 4.73 -18.07 2.87
CA ALA A 587 4.90 -18.91 1.68
C ALA A 587 5.51 -18.10 0.54
N ALA A 588 6.18 -18.76 -0.40
CA ALA A 588 6.87 -18.04 -1.48
C ALA A 588 5.98 -17.77 -2.68
N ILE A 589 5.69 -18.76 -3.53
CA ILE A 589 4.93 -18.54 -4.77
C ILE A 589 3.63 -19.32 -4.73
N GLY A 590 2.52 -18.62 -4.91
CA GLY A 590 1.20 -19.20 -4.92
C GLY A 590 0.43 -18.97 -6.23
N ILE A 591 -0.20 -20.02 -6.73
CA ILE A 591 -1.03 -20.01 -7.94
C ILE A 591 -2.43 -20.48 -7.59
N ASN A 592 -3.44 -19.64 -7.83
CA ASN A 592 -4.84 -19.97 -7.60
C ASN A 592 -5.63 -19.90 -8.91
N GLY A 593 -5.98 -21.06 -9.46
CA GLY A 593 -6.89 -21.23 -10.59
C GLY A 593 -6.37 -20.91 -12.00
N GLY A 594 -5.20 -20.26 -12.12
CA GLY A 594 -4.62 -19.82 -13.40
C GLY A 594 -3.83 -20.90 -14.16
N TRP A 595 -3.69 -20.74 -15.48
CA TRP A 595 -2.98 -21.65 -16.38
C TRP A 595 -1.77 -21.00 -17.07
N SER A 596 -0.89 -21.83 -17.62
CA SER A 596 0.22 -21.39 -18.48
C SER A 596 1.18 -20.40 -17.82
N ASN A 597 1.27 -20.39 -16.49
CA ASN A 597 2.27 -19.59 -15.77
C ASN A 597 3.62 -20.30 -15.80
N LEU A 598 4.70 -19.52 -15.92
CA LEU A 598 6.08 -19.99 -15.82
C LEU A 598 6.72 -19.43 -14.56
N VAL A 599 7.14 -20.32 -13.66
CA VAL A 599 7.87 -20.00 -12.44
C VAL A 599 9.29 -20.55 -12.57
N ALA A 600 10.25 -19.69 -12.92
CA ALA A 600 11.58 -20.13 -13.31
C ALA A 600 12.74 -19.37 -12.66
N GLY A 601 13.78 -20.08 -12.21
CA GLY A 601 15.03 -19.46 -11.77
C GLY A 601 14.92 -18.62 -10.50
N ASN A 602 13.86 -18.78 -9.70
CA ASN A 602 13.70 -18.04 -8.44
C ASN A 602 14.55 -18.67 -7.33
N VAL A 603 15.02 -17.84 -6.40
CA VAL A 603 15.75 -18.26 -5.19
C VAL A 603 14.83 -18.09 -3.99
N ILE A 604 14.55 -19.17 -3.27
CA ILE A 604 13.60 -19.22 -2.15
C ILE A 604 14.32 -19.73 -0.91
N THR A 605 14.34 -18.96 0.16
CA THR A 605 15.02 -19.32 1.42
C THR A 605 14.27 -18.83 2.65
N HIS A 606 14.54 -19.44 3.81
CA HIS A 606 14.07 -19.02 5.14
C HIS A 606 12.56 -18.87 5.29
N GLY A 607 11.76 -19.55 4.45
CA GLY A 607 10.31 -19.51 4.55
C GLY A 607 9.78 -20.35 5.72
N SER A 608 8.70 -19.91 6.37
CA SER A 608 8.07 -20.67 7.46
C SER A 608 7.03 -21.70 6.99
N GLY A 609 6.53 -21.57 5.77
CA GLY A 609 5.60 -22.46 5.09
C GLY A 609 6.17 -23.04 3.79
N ALA A 610 5.28 -23.35 2.84
CA ALA A 610 5.62 -23.97 1.56
C ALA A 610 6.29 -23.00 0.59
N ALA A 611 7.22 -23.50 -0.22
CA ALA A 611 7.80 -22.74 -1.33
C ALA A 611 6.78 -22.55 -2.46
N PHE A 612 5.96 -23.56 -2.74
CA PHE A 612 4.95 -23.52 -3.79
C PHE A 612 3.57 -23.91 -3.25
N ARG A 613 2.61 -23.00 -3.38
CA ARG A 613 1.19 -23.23 -3.08
C ARG A 613 0.41 -23.21 -4.39
N VAL A 614 -0.31 -24.26 -4.72
CA VAL A 614 -1.12 -24.29 -5.93
C VAL A 614 -2.50 -24.79 -5.60
N ASP A 615 -3.50 -23.97 -5.83
CA ASP A 615 -4.90 -24.25 -5.58
C ASP A 615 -5.70 -24.02 -6.87
N ASP A 616 -6.80 -24.75 -7.07
CA ASP A 616 -7.72 -24.50 -8.19
C ASP A 616 -9.00 -23.75 -7.80
N GLY A 617 -9.04 -23.21 -6.57
CA GLY A 617 -10.24 -22.65 -5.96
C GLY A 617 -10.94 -21.58 -6.80
N THR A 618 -10.18 -20.67 -7.41
CA THR A 618 -10.74 -19.62 -8.30
C THR A 618 -10.87 -20.06 -9.76
N GLY A 619 -10.33 -21.21 -10.14
CA GLY A 619 -10.34 -21.75 -11.50
C GLY A 619 -11.17 -23.03 -11.68
N ARG A 620 -12.03 -23.39 -10.72
CA ARG A 620 -12.77 -24.67 -10.74
C ARG A 620 -13.53 -24.87 -12.05
N GLY A 621 -13.28 -26.02 -12.68
CA GLY A 621 -13.89 -26.40 -13.96
C GLY A 621 -13.48 -25.52 -15.16
N TRP A 622 -12.56 -24.57 -14.98
CA TRP A 622 -12.14 -23.65 -16.04
C TRP A 622 -10.86 -24.13 -16.70
N ARG A 623 -10.97 -24.64 -17.93
CA ARG A 623 -9.84 -25.07 -18.75
C ARG A 623 -9.97 -24.56 -20.20
N PRO A 624 -9.46 -23.35 -20.49
CA PRO A 624 -9.55 -22.77 -21.82
C PRO A 624 -8.71 -23.55 -22.86
N PRO A 625 -8.98 -23.43 -24.18
CA PRO A 625 -8.26 -24.19 -25.21
C PRO A 625 -6.75 -23.93 -25.27
N TRP A 626 -6.34 -22.73 -24.87
CA TRP A 626 -4.93 -22.32 -24.79
C TRP A 626 -4.25 -22.77 -23.50
N ALA A 627 -4.99 -23.33 -22.54
CA ALA A 627 -4.43 -23.78 -21.26
C ALA A 627 -3.31 -24.79 -21.47
N ARG A 628 -2.18 -24.51 -20.83
CA ARG A 628 -1.04 -25.39 -20.69
C ARG A 628 -0.70 -25.50 -19.20
N PRO A 629 -0.06 -26.60 -18.77
CA PRO A 629 0.33 -26.76 -17.37
C PRO A 629 1.13 -25.53 -16.88
N ASN A 630 0.91 -25.15 -15.64
CA ASN A 630 1.83 -24.25 -14.95
C ASN A 630 3.17 -24.96 -14.80
N ARG A 631 4.27 -24.28 -15.14
CA ARG A 631 5.62 -24.87 -15.12
C ARG A 631 6.41 -24.26 -13.98
N ILE A 632 6.83 -25.09 -13.04
CA ILE A 632 7.66 -24.69 -11.90
C ILE A 632 9.03 -25.35 -12.09
N GLU A 633 10.00 -24.59 -12.59
CA GLU A 633 11.27 -25.15 -13.03
C GLU A 633 12.51 -24.34 -12.69
N GLU A 634 13.65 -25.02 -12.55
CA GLU A 634 14.95 -24.36 -12.39
C GLU A 634 15.06 -23.42 -11.19
N ASN A 635 14.18 -23.57 -10.19
CA ASN A 635 14.23 -22.79 -8.96
C ASN A 635 15.23 -23.39 -7.97
N VAL A 636 15.81 -22.54 -7.12
CA VAL A 636 16.67 -22.94 -5.99
C VAL A 636 15.89 -22.70 -4.70
N VAL A 637 15.68 -23.75 -3.92
CA VAL A 637 14.80 -23.72 -2.73
C VAL A 637 15.53 -24.32 -1.53
N SER A 638 15.75 -23.50 -0.49
CA SER A 638 16.11 -23.99 0.85
C SER A 638 14.85 -24.19 1.67
N VAL A 639 14.65 -25.40 2.17
CA VAL A 639 13.50 -25.79 2.99
C VAL A 639 13.90 -25.68 4.46
N ASP A 640 13.59 -24.54 5.06
CA ASP A 640 13.98 -24.25 6.44
C ASP A 640 12.83 -24.46 7.43
N SER A 641 11.59 -24.68 6.93
CA SER A 641 10.42 -24.93 7.77
C SER A 641 10.48 -26.32 8.44
N ASP A 642 10.00 -26.40 9.68
CA ASP A 642 9.94 -27.67 10.45
C ASP A 642 9.03 -28.71 9.80
N SER A 643 8.02 -28.25 9.04
CA SER A 643 7.12 -29.15 8.31
C SER A 643 7.85 -29.90 7.17
N GLY A 644 8.91 -29.31 6.63
CA GLY A 644 9.62 -29.80 5.45
C GLY A 644 8.80 -29.74 4.16
N VAL A 645 7.62 -29.07 4.16
CA VAL A 645 6.75 -28.96 2.98
C VAL A 645 7.38 -28.02 1.97
N VAL A 646 7.58 -28.53 0.75
CA VAL A 646 8.08 -27.80 -0.41
C VAL A 646 6.92 -27.31 -1.26
N ALA A 647 6.03 -28.22 -1.65
CA ALA A 647 4.93 -27.91 -2.54
C ALA A 647 3.63 -28.54 -2.05
N TYR A 648 2.58 -27.74 -2.06
CA TYR A 648 1.20 -28.17 -1.87
C TYR A 648 0.40 -27.85 -3.13
N VAL A 649 -0.11 -28.90 -3.79
CA VAL A 649 -0.98 -28.80 -4.96
C VAL A 649 -2.33 -29.39 -4.60
N ASN A 650 -3.37 -28.56 -4.62
CA ASN A 650 -4.75 -28.95 -4.37
C ASN A 650 -5.62 -28.52 -5.54
N ALA A 651 -5.76 -29.43 -6.50
CA ALA A 651 -6.42 -29.20 -7.77
C ALA A 651 -7.45 -30.29 -8.12
N PRO A 652 -8.44 -30.58 -7.24
CA PRO A 652 -9.42 -31.65 -7.45
C PRO A 652 -10.23 -31.49 -8.74
N ASP A 653 -10.51 -30.25 -9.18
CA ASP A 653 -11.31 -29.95 -10.35
C ASP A 653 -10.46 -29.87 -11.63
N LEU A 654 -9.25 -29.31 -11.57
CA LEU A 654 -8.38 -29.15 -12.74
C LEU A 654 -7.52 -30.40 -13.03
N GLY A 655 -7.26 -31.21 -12.01
CA GLY A 655 -6.67 -32.53 -12.11
C GLY A 655 -5.23 -32.57 -12.62
N LEU A 656 -4.84 -33.74 -13.14
CA LEU A 656 -3.48 -34.01 -13.59
C LEU A 656 -3.11 -33.19 -14.82
N GLY A 657 -1.87 -32.70 -14.84
CA GLY A 657 -1.40 -31.76 -15.86
C GLY A 657 -1.79 -30.31 -15.62
N PHE A 658 -2.29 -29.96 -14.42
CA PHE A 658 -2.42 -28.56 -14.00
C PHE A 658 -1.06 -27.91 -13.70
N VAL A 659 -0.13 -28.68 -13.13
CA VAL A 659 1.21 -28.23 -12.75
C VAL A 659 2.23 -29.25 -13.24
N GLN A 660 3.44 -28.80 -13.56
CA GLN A 660 4.59 -29.65 -13.84
C GLN A 660 5.83 -29.08 -13.17
N PHE A 661 6.60 -29.94 -12.52
CA PHE A 661 7.88 -29.60 -11.89
C PHE A 661 9.05 -30.08 -12.76
N ALA A 662 10.12 -29.29 -12.84
CA ALA A 662 11.32 -29.75 -13.54
C ALA A 662 12.60 -29.05 -13.08
N ARG A 663 13.70 -29.80 -12.96
CA ARG A 663 15.06 -29.25 -12.76
C ARG A 663 15.20 -28.26 -11.60
N ASN A 664 14.34 -28.33 -10.58
CA ASN A 664 14.47 -27.55 -9.37
C ASN A 664 15.60 -28.14 -8.49
N ARG A 665 16.26 -27.29 -7.70
CA ARG A 665 17.28 -27.69 -6.72
C ARG A 665 16.75 -27.43 -5.32
N TYR A 666 16.69 -28.47 -4.52
CA TYR A 666 16.18 -28.41 -3.15
C TYR A 666 17.30 -28.71 -2.14
N SER A 667 17.34 -27.98 -1.03
CA SER A 667 18.20 -28.23 0.12
C SER A 667 17.41 -28.08 1.44
N GLY A 668 18.00 -28.47 2.57
CA GLY A 668 17.38 -28.31 3.89
C GLY A 668 16.53 -29.51 4.33
N ASN A 669 15.45 -29.25 5.06
CA ASN A 669 14.64 -30.22 5.81
C ASN A 669 13.64 -31.03 4.95
N LEU A 670 14.06 -31.51 3.79
CA LEU A 670 13.20 -32.37 2.95
C LEU A 670 12.94 -33.73 3.62
N ASN A 671 11.71 -34.24 3.47
CA ASN A 671 11.25 -35.50 4.05
C ASN A 671 10.24 -36.22 3.14
N ASP A 672 9.60 -37.28 3.64
CA ASP A 672 8.60 -38.10 2.94
C ASP A 672 7.22 -37.43 2.81
N LYS A 673 7.08 -36.20 3.30
CA LYS A 673 5.89 -35.35 3.23
C LYS A 673 6.17 -33.99 2.58
N SER A 674 7.33 -33.82 1.95
CA SER A 674 7.71 -32.56 1.30
C SER A 674 6.79 -32.17 0.15
N PHE A 675 6.15 -33.13 -0.49
CA PHE A 675 5.19 -32.86 -1.56
C PHE A 675 3.83 -33.38 -1.14
N ARG A 676 2.82 -32.52 -1.25
CA ARG A 676 1.42 -32.87 -1.01
C ARG A 676 0.62 -32.54 -2.27
N VAL A 677 0.07 -33.56 -2.92
CA VAL A 677 -0.63 -33.42 -4.22
C VAL A 677 -2.00 -34.08 -4.16
N HIS A 678 -3.03 -33.30 -4.45
CA HIS A 678 -4.42 -33.73 -4.57
C HIS A 678 -4.98 -33.32 -5.95
N PRO A 679 -5.60 -34.22 -6.73
CA PRO A 679 -5.88 -35.64 -6.45
C PRO A 679 -4.64 -36.50 -6.21
N GLU A 680 -4.80 -37.56 -5.41
CA GLU A 680 -3.71 -38.44 -5.01
C GLU A 680 -3.11 -39.19 -6.22
N ILE A 681 -1.80 -39.05 -6.41
CA ILE A 681 -1.05 -39.67 -7.50
C ILE A 681 0.20 -40.42 -7.05
N MET A 682 0.66 -40.15 -5.83
CA MET A 682 1.82 -40.80 -5.26
C MET A 682 1.38 -42.08 -4.55
N ARG A 683 2.24 -43.12 -4.56
CA ARG A 683 1.92 -44.41 -3.93
C ARG A 683 1.59 -44.33 -2.44
N PRO A 684 2.25 -43.47 -1.63
CA PRO A 684 1.91 -43.32 -0.21
C PRO A 684 0.60 -42.55 0.05
N GLY A 685 -0.08 -42.05 -0.98
CA GLY A 685 -1.29 -41.25 -0.91
C GLY A 685 -1.05 -39.79 -1.33
N GLU A 686 -1.68 -38.86 -0.62
CA GLU A 686 -1.58 -37.42 -0.90
C GLU A 686 -0.16 -36.86 -0.65
N PHE A 687 0.61 -37.46 0.26
CA PHE A 687 1.97 -37.02 0.62
C PHE A 687 3.04 -37.91 -0.02
N GLY A 688 4.20 -37.33 -0.31
CA GLY A 688 5.37 -38.07 -0.76
C GLY A 688 6.68 -37.29 -0.75
N SER A 689 7.76 -38.04 -0.96
CA SER A 689 9.10 -37.49 -1.20
C SER A 689 9.27 -37.01 -2.64
N LEU A 690 10.38 -36.31 -2.95
CA LEU A 690 10.74 -35.97 -4.33
C LEU A 690 10.78 -37.21 -5.24
N GLY A 691 11.32 -38.33 -4.73
CA GLY A 691 11.40 -39.57 -5.49
C GLY A 691 10.03 -40.18 -5.79
N ASP A 692 9.02 -39.93 -4.95
CA ASP A 692 7.65 -40.39 -5.20
C ASP A 692 6.96 -39.51 -6.25
N LEU A 693 7.18 -38.19 -6.20
CA LEU A 693 6.71 -37.25 -7.22
C LEU A 693 7.29 -37.58 -8.60
N GLN A 694 8.58 -37.90 -8.68
CA GLN A 694 9.25 -38.32 -9.91
C GLN A 694 8.71 -39.64 -10.47
N LYS A 695 8.45 -40.63 -9.60
CA LYS A 695 7.83 -41.90 -10.02
C LYS A 695 6.38 -41.71 -10.50
N ALA A 696 5.67 -40.71 -9.97
CA ALA A 696 4.35 -40.33 -10.42
C ALA A 696 4.36 -39.56 -11.76
N GLY A 697 5.53 -39.05 -12.18
CA GLY A 697 5.72 -38.37 -13.47
C GLY A 697 5.44 -36.87 -13.45
N GLU A 698 5.19 -36.28 -12.27
CA GLU A 698 4.93 -34.84 -12.12
C GLU A 698 6.22 -34.00 -11.99
N ASP A 699 7.35 -34.63 -11.69
CA ASP A 699 8.67 -33.99 -11.68
C ASP A 699 9.64 -34.66 -12.66
N THR A 700 10.40 -33.82 -13.38
CA THR A 700 11.51 -34.28 -14.23
C THR A 700 12.82 -33.57 -13.90
N GLY A 701 13.77 -34.33 -13.35
CA GLY A 701 15.16 -33.89 -13.23
C GLY A 701 15.45 -32.91 -12.10
N SER A 702 14.52 -32.70 -11.16
CA SER A 702 14.84 -31.98 -9.93
C SER A 702 15.76 -32.81 -9.02
N VAL A 703 16.58 -32.14 -8.22
CA VAL A 703 17.60 -32.77 -7.39
C VAL A 703 17.59 -32.23 -5.97
N VAL A 704 17.99 -33.06 -5.02
CA VAL A 704 18.32 -32.64 -3.65
C VAL A 704 19.83 -32.41 -3.58
N THR A 705 20.24 -31.20 -3.22
CA THR A 705 21.64 -30.84 -3.00
C THR A 705 21.97 -30.87 -1.50
N PRO A 706 23.23 -31.15 -1.11
CA PRO A 706 23.66 -30.97 0.27
C PRO A 706 23.37 -29.53 0.74
N PRO A 707 23.15 -29.30 2.05
CA PRO A 707 23.13 -27.95 2.60
C PRO A 707 24.44 -27.24 2.26
N GLU A 708 24.38 -26.01 1.75
CA GLU A 708 25.55 -25.16 1.50
C GLU A 708 26.09 -24.53 2.79
#